data_AF-A0A925WGS9-F1
#
_entry.id   AF-A0A925WGS9-F1
#
_cell.length_a   1.000
_cell.length_b   1.000
_cell.length_c   1.000
_cell.angle_alpha   90.00
_cell.angle_beta   90.00
_cell.angle_gamma   90.00
#
_symmetry.space_group_name_H-M   'P 1'
#
loop_
_entity.id
_entity.type
_entity.pdbx_description
1 polymer ?
#
loop_
_entity_poly.entity_id
_entity_poly.type
_entity_poly.pdbx_seq_one_letter_code
_entity_poly.pdbx_strand_id
1 'polypeptide(L)'
;MANTNLSVPVVAMMKLQGGSGYAINSGSNASVVIYPSDAAQGTGLNGQYFTNSSSTYTSPNNFNPTNLFLTRVDPGINFIWSPALTPNLSNGFYSVRWTGQVQPQYSETYVFNTRSDDGLKLWVNDQLLIDRWQTQSATDWTNTIALQAGTRYNLKLEYLQRGGSGSARLYWYSPSQAKQIIPPERLYASAAASAPAVITSPLYAVAFVNQPFTFTVTGANSPVGYTAAGLPPGLGFNSTNGVISGTPTLAGEFQVIVSATNSSGSGAALVNLQVLDTGSAVTREVWTNVAGVNLADIPVNTPAQLSQSLGALEGVTDYGENYAERIRGYITIPTTGNYYFWIAGSDSAELWISNDEEPVNKVRRAGVLPTVNPGAPPANGTASRQWNVQANQKSPWLALVAGQKYYLEVLHKAGAGTNENWAVGWRLDSTGTNTIPSGVVPSHLLSRYFELPPSIIPGTLYSANMLAQGTAISTAVGSATLRVSADGSQAILKYNHSGLTGPVTAKHIHADSYLGKNNQGQIIFDIDVAAPNPDGSHTWNIVPSGPLSVADIQELIKEGKSYLNVHTAMYPNGEINGHFVVAEGSRTFSPPPAPPVLANDSSSSNAAARFLIQATFGPSSNEIASVQSLGYGGWINNQFALPVSYHLSNVLANISADPTRPYPGNLVFNTWWQQSVTAPDQLRQRVAFALSEIMVISESGVLEDNGRALSAYYDVLLNHAFGNFRQLLEDVTLSPAMGLYLDMRRNEKGNMTLGTHPNENYAREILQLFSAGLNRMWPDGTLVL
;
A
#
# COMPACT_ATOMS: atom_id res chain seq x y z
N MET A 1 -16.31 2.50 22.92
CA MET A 1 -17.49 3.07 23.61
C MET A 1 -17.07 3.60 24.98
N ALA A 2 -17.70 4.66 25.48
CA ALA A 2 -17.41 5.27 26.78
C ALA A 2 -18.58 5.04 27.76
N ASN A 3 -18.29 4.66 29.01
CA ASN A 3 -19.31 4.44 30.04
C ASN A 3 -18.91 5.16 31.35
N THR A 4 -19.82 5.99 31.89
CA THR A 4 -19.63 6.79 33.11
C THR A 4 -19.70 5.99 34.40
N ASN A 5 -20.07 4.70 34.35
CA ASN A 5 -20.26 3.84 35.53
C ASN A 5 -19.12 2.82 35.75
N LEU A 6 -18.09 2.81 34.91
CA LEU A 6 -16.97 1.87 34.99
C LEU A 6 -15.71 2.58 35.50
N SER A 7 -14.95 1.94 36.39
CA SER A 7 -13.67 2.45 36.92
C SER A 7 -12.44 1.90 36.21
N VAL A 8 -12.60 0.88 35.36
CA VAL A 8 -11.55 0.24 34.55
C VAL A 8 -12.08 -0.12 33.15
N PRO A 9 -11.23 -0.25 32.12
CA PRO A 9 -11.66 -0.73 30.81
C PRO A 9 -12.30 -2.13 30.93
N VAL A 10 -13.43 -2.32 30.26
CA VAL A 10 -14.11 -3.60 30.20
C VAL A 10 -14.13 -4.06 28.75
N VAL A 11 -13.69 -5.30 28.51
CA VAL A 11 -13.92 -5.95 27.23
C VAL A 11 -15.33 -6.52 27.26
N ALA A 12 -16.23 -5.91 26.50
CA ALA A 12 -17.55 -6.48 26.29
C ALA A 12 -17.43 -7.52 25.17
N MET A 13 -17.46 -8.79 25.56
CA MET A 13 -17.69 -9.89 24.63
C MET A 13 -19.16 -9.81 24.22
N MET A 14 -19.42 -9.43 22.98
CA MET A 14 -20.77 -9.33 22.46
C MET A 14 -21.25 -10.73 22.15
N LYS A 15 -22.07 -11.29 23.05
CA LYS A 15 -22.74 -12.56 22.80
C LYS A 15 -24.00 -12.29 22.01
N LEU A 16 -23.94 -12.53 20.70
CA LEU A 16 -25.14 -12.58 19.88
C LEU A 16 -26.02 -13.74 20.40
N GLN A 17 -27.30 -13.48 20.68
CA GLN A 17 -28.26 -14.50 21.09
C GLN A 17 -29.17 -14.82 19.90
N GLY A 18 -29.51 -16.10 19.69
CA GLY A 18 -30.47 -16.47 18.65
C GLY A 18 -31.82 -15.79 18.89
N GLY A 19 -32.46 -15.31 17.83
CA GLY A 19 -33.79 -14.70 17.84
C GLY A 19 -34.81 -15.54 17.10
N SER A 20 -36.08 -15.14 17.13
CA SER A 20 -37.14 -15.76 16.33
C SER A 20 -36.89 -15.50 14.84
N GLY A 21 -36.09 -16.37 14.20
CA GLY A 21 -35.73 -16.27 12.78
C GLY A 21 -34.27 -16.61 12.46
N TYR A 22 -33.40 -16.81 13.45
CA TYR A 22 -32.00 -17.22 13.20
C TYR A 22 -31.41 -18.05 14.34
N ALA A 23 -30.58 -19.04 13.97
CA ALA A 23 -29.75 -19.82 14.89
C ALA A 23 -28.28 -19.41 14.75
N ILE A 24 -27.52 -19.49 15.84
CA ILE A 24 -26.09 -19.17 15.86
C ILE A 24 -25.33 -20.49 16.00
N ASN A 25 -24.64 -20.91 14.94
CA ASN A 25 -24.03 -22.26 14.88
C ASN A 25 -22.63 -22.32 15.52
N SER A 26 -21.95 -21.19 15.70
CA SER A 26 -20.71 -21.09 16.50
C SER A 26 -20.43 -19.63 16.87
N GLY A 27 -19.95 -19.39 18.10
CA GLY A 27 -19.85 -18.05 18.68
C GLY A 27 -18.91 -17.11 17.92
N SER A 28 -19.46 -15.99 17.46
CA SER A 28 -18.69 -14.87 16.90
C SER A 28 -18.11 -14.04 18.05
N ASN A 29 -16.78 -13.97 18.16
CA ASN A 29 -16.12 -13.06 19.10
C ASN A 29 -16.12 -11.64 18.53
N ALA A 30 -17.27 -10.96 18.58
CA ALA A 30 -17.27 -9.51 18.50
C ALA A 30 -16.87 -8.98 19.89
N SER A 31 -15.71 -8.34 19.98
CA SER A 31 -15.21 -7.78 21.23
C SER A 31 -14.94 -6.30 21.05
N VAL A 32 -15.37 -5.50 22.03
CA VAL A 32 -15.13 -4.06 22.05
C VAL A 32 -14.56 -3.69 23.41
N VAL A 33 -13.51 -2.89 23.41
CA VAL A 33 -12.99 -2.29 24.63
C VAL A 33 -13.85 -1.07 24.96
N ILE A 34 -14.56 -1.14 26.09
CA ILE A 34 -15.32 -0.03 26.65
C ILE A 34 -14.44 0.64 27.69
N TYR A 35 -14.16 1.92 27.50
CA TYR A 35 -13.33 2.69 28.42
C TYR A 35 -14.21 3.45 29.43
N PRO A 36 -13.74 3.62 30.68
CA PRO A 36 -14.29 4.60 31.61
C PRO A 36 -14.32 5.98 30.96
N SER A 37 -15.37 6.78 31.21
CA SER A 37 -15.31 8.21 30.90
C SER A 37 -15.92 9.04 32.00
N ASP A 38 -15.09 9.89 32.62
CA ASP A 38 -15.57 10.94 33.50
C ASP A 38 -16.20 12.08 32.68
N ALA A 39 -17.16 12.79 33.28
CA ALA A 39 -17.70 14.01 32.70
C ALA A 39 -16.59 15.09 32.60
N ALA A 40 -16.61 15.86 31.51
CA ALA A 40 -15.69 16.98 31.30
C ALA A 40 -16.01 18.12 32.29
N GLN A 41 -15.07 18.42 33.19
CA GLN A 41 -15.21 19.42 34.26
C GLN A 41 -13.98 20.35 34.36
N GLY A 42 -13.19 20.41 33.29
CA GLY A 42 -12.00 21.26 33.21
C GLY A 42 -12.33 22.75 33.28
N THR A 43 -11.30 23.55 33.56
CA THR A 43 -11.38 25.01 33.64
C THR A 43 -10.27 25.73 32.89
N GLY A 44 -9.31 25.00 32.29
CA GLY A 44 -8.16 25.58 31.60
C GLY A 44 -6.81 24.97 31.99
N LEU A 45 -5.73 25.67 31.64
CA LEU A 45 -4.33 25.29 31.92
C LEU A 45 -3.65 26.36 32.77
N ASN A 46 -2.64 25.97 33.55
CA ASN A 46 -1.80 26.91 34.28
C ASN A 46 -0.79 27.56 33.33
N GLY A 47 -0.98 28.85 33.02
CA GLY A 47 -0.10 29.64 32.16
C GLY A 47 0.90 30.47 32.98
N GLN A 48 2.19 30.22 32.75
CA GLN A 48 3.31 30.99 33.30
C GLN A 48 3.93 31.87 32.22
N TYR A 49 3.94 33.18 32.44
CA TYR A 49 4.38 34.18 31.48
C TYR A 49 5.72 34.79 31.91
N PHE A 50 6.73 34.73 31.04
CA PHE A 50 8.10 35.15 31.32
C PHE A 50 8.55 36.27 30.38
N THR A 51 9.24 37.28 30.93
CA THR A 51 9.98 38.28 30.13
C THR A 51 11.27 37.67 29.56
N ASN A 52 11.87 38.35 28.58
CA ASN A 52 13.22 38.07 28.07
C ASN A 52 13.40 36.66 27.49
N SER A 53 12.76 36.35 26.37
CA SER A 53 12.94 35.05 25.69
C SER A 53 14.22 34.97 24.82
N SER A 54 14.60 33.74 24.46
CA SER A 54 15.70 33.41 23.57
C SER A 54 15.30 32.38 22.51
N SER A 55 15.72 32.61 21.27
CA SER A 55 15.57 31.63 20.19
C SER A 55 16.42 30.36 20.40
N THR A 56 17.41 30.39 21.30
CA THR A 56 18.11 29.19 21.76
C THR A 56 17.31 28.57 22.90
N TYR A 57 16.66 27.42 22.67
CA TYR A 57 15.76 26.78 23.64
C TYR A 57 16.39 26.60 25.04
N THR A 58 17.63 26.12 25.11
CA THR A 58 18.38 25.85 26.35
C THR A 58 18.95 27.10 27.04
N SER A 59 18.71 28.29 26.49
CA SER A 59 19.18 29.54 27.10
C SER A 59 18.58 29.73 28.51
N PRO A 60 19.38 30.17 29.49
CA PRO A 60 18.90 30.43 30.85
C PRO A 60 17.92 31.61 30.94
N ASN A 61 17.69 32.32 29.83
CA ASN A 61 16.69 33.37 29.73
C ASN A 61 15.26 32.80 29.62
N ASN A 62 15.10 31.67 28.92
CA ASN A 62 13.81 31.02 28.77
C ASN A 62 13.36 30.39 30.08
N PHE A 63 12.13 30.70 30.51
CA PHE A 63 11.52 30.16 31.73
C PHE A 63 12.33 30.41 33.01
N ASN A 64 13.13 31.49 33.03
CA ASN A 64 13.88 31.88 34.22
C ASN A 64 12.92 32.36 35.32
N PRO A 65 12.96 31.81 36.54
CA PRO A 65 12.12 32.27 37.65
C PRO A 65 12.23 33.76 37.95
N THR A 66 13.39 34.40 37.73
CA THR A 66 13.55 35.85 37.94
C THR A 66 12.82 36.70 36.91
N ASN A 67 12.48 36.11 35.76
CA ASN A 67 11.76 36.75 34.66
C ASN A 67 10.26 36.42 34.65
N LEU A 68 9.77 35.65 35.64
CA LEU A 68 8.35 35.30 35.74
C LEU A 68 7.53 36.56 36.08
N PHE A 69 6.63 36.93 35.17
CA PHE A 69 5.79 38.13 35.30
C PHE A 69 4.42 37.81 35.90
N LEU A 70 3.78 36.74 35.41
CA LEU A 70 2.41 36.38 35.80
C LEU A 70 2.21 34.87 35.73
N THR A 71 1.42 34.35 36.67
CA THR A 71 0.82 33.02 36.60
C THR A 71 -0.70 33.17 36.68
N ARG A 72 -1.43 32.50 35.79
CA ARG A 72 -2.89 32.47 35.81
C ARG A 72 -3.42 31.19 35.17
N VAL A 73 -4.70 30.88 35.39
CA VAL A 73 -5.38 29.82 34.64
C VAL A 73 -5.96 30.42 33.35
N ASP A 74 -5.53 29.88 32.21
CA ASP A 74 -6.07 30.23 30.90
C ASP A 74 -7.10 29.18 30.47
N PRO A 75 -8.37 29.55 30.22
CA PRO A 75 -9.43 28.61 29.82
C PRO A 75 -9.11 27.78 28.58
N GLY A 76 -8.23 28.29 27.71
CA GLY A 76 -7.69 27.56 26.58
C GLY A 76 -6.54 28.34 25.96
N ILE A 77 -5.79 27.70 25.08
CA ILE A 77 -4.73 28.36 24.33
C ILE A 77 -5.35 28.88 23.03
N ASN A 78 -5.86 30.11 23.08
CA ASN A 78 -6.44 30.81 21.92
C ASN A 78 -6.10 32.31 21.97
N PHE A 79 -4.82 32.62 21.83
CA PHE A 79 -4.30 33.97 21.98
C PHE A 79 -3.91 34.57 20.64
N ILE A 80 -4.38 35.79 20.39
CA ILE A 80 -3.82 36.73 19.42
C ILE A 80 -3.44 37.97 20.20
N TRP A 81 -2.15 38.22 20.34
CA TRP A 81 -1.62 39.38 21.02
C TRP A 81 -1.28 40.47 20.02
N SER A 82 -1.84 41.65 20.23
CA SER A 82 -1.38 42.91 19.64
C SER A 82 -0.52 43.66 20.65
N PRO A 83 0.29 44.66 20.24
CA PRO A 83 1.05 45.50 21.17
C PRO A 83 0.20 46.16 22.28
N ALA A 84 -1.12 46.28 22.09
CA ALA A 84 -2.06 46.81 23.09
C ALA A 84 -2.66 45.74 24.02
N LEU A 85 -2.58 44.45 23.67
CA LEU A 85 -3.14 43.30 24.40
C LEU A 85 -2.08 42.32 24.91
N THR A 86 -0.81 42.55 24.58
CA THR A 86 0.33 41.82 25.17
C THR A 86 0.41 42.10 26.66
N PRO A 87 0.73 41.10 27.50
CA PRO A 87 1.30 41.38 28.81
C PRO A 87 2.51 42.31 28.57
N ASN A 88 2.55 43.47 29.20
CA ASN A 88 3.57 44.49 28.93
C ASN A 88 4.94 44.02 29.43
N LEU A 89 5.61 43.20 28.63
CA LEU A 89 6.90 42.56 28.90
C LEU A 89 7.95 43.43 28.19
N SER A 90 8.76 44.11 28.99
CA SER A 90 9.51 45.37 28.72
C SER A 90 10.42 45.44 27.48
N ASN A 91 10.57 44.39 26.68
CA ASN A 91 11.38 44.37 25.46
C ASN A 91 10.71 43.70 24.25
N GLY A 92 9.42 43.36 24.31
CA GLY A 92 8.71 42.68 23.22
C GLY A 92 9.10 41.21 23.02
N PHE A 93 9.99 40.67 23.88
CA PHE A 93 10.42 39.27 23.86
C PHE A 93 9.89 38.56 25.09
N TYR A 94 9.14 37.48 24.87
CA TYR A 94 8.56 36.72 25.96
C TYR A 94 8.41 35.25 25.61
N SER A 95 8.22 34.47 26.66
CA SER A 95 7.89 33.06 26.54
C SER A 95 6.74 32.73 27.47
N VAL A 96 5.93 31.75 27.08
CA VAL A 96 4.82 31.28 27.91
C VAL A 96 4.90 29.78 28.02
N ARG A 97 4.70 29.26 29.23
CA ARG A 97 4.58 27.83 29.50
C ARG A 97 3.19 27.56 30.04
N TRP A 98 2.37 26.83 29.29
CA TRP A 98 1.15 26.24 29.79
C TRP A 98 1.41 24.81 30.24
N THR A 99 1.01 24.50 31.46
CA THR A 99 1.03 23.15 32.01
C THR A 99 -0.34 22.79 32.57
N GLY A 100 -0.67 21.51 32.51
CA GLY A 100 -1.92 20.98 33.01
C GLY A 100 -2.20 19.65 32.34
N GLN A 101 -3.47 19.36 32.10
CA GLN A 101 -3.90 18.12 31.48
C GLN A 101 -4.98 18.33 30.44
N VAL A 102 -5.08 17.41 29.48
CA VAL A 102 -6.12 17.34 28.45
C VAL A 102 -6.88 16.03 28.54
N GLN A 103 -8.20 16.07 28.37
CA GLN A 103 -9.06 14.88 28.47
C GLN A 103 -9.87 14.66 27.18
N PRO A 104 -9.50 13.75 26.27
CA PRO A 104 -10.29 13.46 25.06
C PRO A 104 -11.67 12.90 25.40
N GLN A 105 -12.61 13.09 24.46
CA GLN A 105 -13.93 12.48 24.56
C GLN A 105 -13.97 11.04 24.01
N TYR A 106 -13.09 10.73 23.05
CA TYR A 106 -13.10 9.48 22.31
C TYR A 106 -11.77 8.74 22.48
N SER A 107 -11.80 7.41 22.35
CA SER A 107 -10.58 6.59 22.34
C SER A 107 -10.11 6.43 20.91
N GLU A 108 -9.29 7.36 20.45
CA GLU A 108 -8.92 7.51 19.05
C GLU A 108 -7.52 8.11 18.91
N THR A 109 -6.97 8.08 17.70
CA THR A 109 -5.78 8.88 17.37
C THR A 109 -6.18 10.34 17.23
N TYR A 110 -5.75 11.16 18.20
CA TYR A 110 -5.94 12.60 18.17
C TYR A 110 -4.80 13.27 17.41
N VAL A 111 -5.15 14.22 16.56
CA VAL A 111 -4.22 15.20 15.99
C VAL A 111 -4.23 16.43 16.88
N PHE A 112 -3.07 16.83 17.38
CA PHE A 112 -2.87 18.16 17.97
C PHE A 112 -2.34 19.09 16.89
N ASN A 113 -2.98 20.25 16.75
CA ASN A 113 -2.58 21.29 15.81
C ASN A 113 -2.30 22.58 16.57
N THR A 114 -1.07 23.06 16.48
CA THR A 114 -0.68 24.36 17.03
C THR A 114 -0.58 25.38 15.90
N ARG A 115 -1.09 26.59 16.11
CA ARG A 115 -0.82 27.74 15.25
C ARG A 115 -0.16 28.84 16.04
N SER A 116 1.05 29.22 15.67
CA SER A 116 1.81 30.22 16.44
C SER A 116 2.72 31.12 15.61
N ASP A 117 2.90 32.32 16.15
CA ASP A 117 3.85 33.35 15.74
C ASP A 117 4.49 33.88 17.04
N ASP A 118 5.74 33.59 17.40
CA ASP A 118 6.72 32.74 16.71
C ASP A 118 6.54 31.23 17.00
N GLY A 119 7.62 30.53 17.36
CA GLY A 119 7.68 29.08 17.53
C GLY A 119 7.17 28.55 18.87
N LEU A 120 7.12 27.22 18.97
CA LEU A 120 6.69 26.52 20.18
C LEU A 120 7.21 25.08 20.26
N LYS A 121 7.03 24.47 21.42
CA LYS A 121 7.12 23.03 21.64
C LYS A 121 5.85 22.54 22.34
N LEU A 122 5.33 21.39 21.93
CA LEU A 122 4.16 20.75 22.54
C LEU A 122 4.52 19.34 23.00
N TRP A 123 4.23 19.05 24.26
CA TRP A 123 4.20 17.71 24.81
C TRP A 123 2.77 17.36 25.17
N VAL A 124 2.35 16.17 24.74
CA VAL A 124 1.13 15.54 25.23
C VAL A 124 1.56 14.19 25.77
N ASN A 125 1.08 13.88 26.96
CA ASN A 125 1.40 12.64 27.64
C ASN A 125 2.92 12.45 27.83
N ASP A 126 3.61 13.55 28.16
CA ASP A 126 5.06 13.66 28.31
C ASP A 126 5.89 13.33 27.03
N GLN A 127 5.23 13.05 25.91
CA GLN A 127 5.86 12.84 24.60
C GLN A 127 5.95 14.16 23.85
N LEU A 128 7.15 14.51 23.37
CA LEU A 128 7.38 15.68 22.52
C LEU A 128 6.74 15.45 21.14
N LEU A 129 5.59 16.06 20.91
CA LEU A 129 4.84 15.95 19.66
C LEU A 129 5.28 16.97 18.62
N ILE A 130 5.47 18.23 19.02
CA ILE A 130 5.86 19.31 18.11
C ILE A 130 7.11 19.97 18.67
N ASP A 131 8.17 20.02 17.85
CA ASP A 131 9.43 20.68 18.17
C ASP A 131 9.76 21.75 17.13
N ARG A 132 9.31 22.99 17.39
CA ARG A 132 9.43 24.14 16.46
C ARG A 132 9.84 25.40 17.20
N TRP A 133 10.91 25.31 17.98
CA TRP A 133 11.48 26.46 18.71
C TRP A 133 12.33 27.36 17.80
N GLN A 134 11.67 28.21 17.01
CA GLN A 134 12.29 29.08 16.00
C GLN A 134 11.49 30.37 15.82
N THR A 135 12.07 31.36 15.14
CA THR A 135 11.33 32.54 14.66
C THR A 135 10.53 32.19 13.41
N GLN A 136 9.25 32.56 13.36
CA GLN A 136 8.35 32.22 12.24
C GLN A 136 7.12 33.12 12.25
N SER A 137 6.52 33.35 11.08
CA SER A 137 5.15 33.89 11.04
C SER A 137 4.13 32.84 11.50
N ALA A 138 2.89 33.27 11.76
CA ALA A 138 1.77 32.41 12.16
C ALA A 138 1.62 31.14 11.28
N THR A 139 2.14 30.01 11.78
CA THR A 139 2.24 28.74 11.04
C THR A 139 1.58 27.61 11.79
N ASP A 140 0.88 26.74 11.07
CA ASP A 140 0.27 25.52 11.59
C ASP A 140 1.30 24.37 11.63
N TRP A 141 1.43 23.75 12.80
CA TRP A 141 2.17 22.50 13.00
C TRP A 141 1.25 21.45 13.57
N THR A 142 1.41 20.20 13.15
CA THR A 142 0.57 19.09 13.60
C THR A 142 1.40 17.86 13.92
N ASN A 143 0.92 17.06 14.88
CA ASN A 143 1.35 15.69 15.09
C ASN A 143 0.22 14.91 15.79
N THR A 144 0.33 13.59 15.85
CA THR A 144 -0.73 12.70 16.34
C THR A 144 -0.31 11.91 17.58
N ILE A 145 -1.27 11.59 18.44
CA ILE A 145 -1.09 10.68 19.57
C ILE A 145 -2.38 9.90 19.81
N ALA A 146 -2.28 8.60 20.06
CA ALA A 146 -3.42 7.78 20.47
C ALA A 146 -3.81 8.10 21.91
N LEU A 147 -5.06 8.52 22.12
CA LEU A 147 -5.59 8.84 23.44
C LEU A 147 -6.86 8.02 23.71
N GLN A 148 -7.20 7.86 24.99
CA GLN A 148 -8.36 7.13 25.45
C GLN A 148 -9.41 8.09 26.01
N ALA A 149 -10.66 7.88 25.62
CA ALA A 149 -11.82 8.65 26.09
C ALA A 149 -11.79 8.84 27.61
N GLY A 150 -12.11 10.05 28.07
CA GLY A 150 -12.26 10.35 29.49
C GLY A 150 -10.97 10.34 30.32
N THR A 151 -9.83 9.95 29.75
CA THR A 151 -8.54 9.89 30.44
C THR A 151 -7.86 11.26 30.45
N ARG A 152 -7.32 11.74 31.57
CA ARG A 152 -6.55 13.00 31.60
C ARG A 152 -5.08 12.73 31.27
N TYR A 153 -4.53 13.45 30.29
CA TYR A 153 -3.15 13.36 29.83
C TYR A 153 -2.38 14.62 30.15
N ASN A 154 -1.14 14.50 30.62
CA ASN A 154 -0.27 15.66 30.82
C ASN A 154 -0.16 16.47 29.53
N LEU A 155 -0.32 17.78 29.61
CA LEU A 155 -0.17 18.67 28.49
C LEU A 155 0.76 19.80 28.88
N LYS A 156 1.84 19.96 28.11
CA LYS A 156 2.78 21.08 28.26
C LYS A 156 2.96 21.74 26.90
N LEU A 157 2.68 23.03 26.82
CA LEU A 157 2.98 23.84 25.64
C LEU A 157 3.90 24.99 26.06
N GLU A 158 5.02 25.11 25.37
CA GLU A 158 6.01 26.16 25.57
C GLU A 158 6.07 27.00 24.31
N TYR A 159 5.88 28.30 24.44
CA TYR A 159 5.78 29.25 23.33
C TYR A 159 6.89 30.30 23.40
N LEU A 160 7.35 30.72 22.22
CA LEU A 160 8.38 31.72 22.00
C LEU A 160 7.79 32.94 21.29
N GLN A 161 8.12 34.14 21.77
CA GLN A 161 7.97 35.38 21.01
C GLN A 161 9.30 36.14 20.90
N ARG A 162 9.66 36.55 19.70
CA ARG A 162 10.92 37.25 19.35
C ARG A 162 10.70 38.59 18.66
N GLY A 163 9.52 39.18 18.80
CA GLY A 163 9.18 40.54 18.37
C GLY A 163 7.94 40.58 17.47
N GLY A 164 7.43 41.77 17.13
CA GLY A 164 6.24 41.88 16.27
C GLY A 164 4.94 41.44 16.95
N SER A 165 3.96 40.99 16.14
CA SER A 165 2.69 40.46 16.65
C SER A 165 2.89 39.03 17.16
N GLY A 166 2.17 38.63 18.21
CA GLY A 166 2.31 37.29 18.78
C GLY A 166 1.00 36.51 18.69
N SER A 167 1.05 35.22 18.42
CA SER A 167 -0.13 34.35 18.51
C SER A 167 0.22 32.94 18.98
N ALA A 168 -0.68 32.33 19.75
CA ALA A 168 -0.57 30.94 20.17
C ALA A 168 -1.97 30.33 20.26
N ARG A 169 -2.23 29.30 19.45
CA ARG A 169 -3.51 28.58 19.41
C ARG A 169 -3.26 27.08 19.44
N LEU A 170 -4.05 26.35 20.22
CA LEU A 170 -4.00 24.89 20.31
C LEU A 170 -5.36 24.28 19.95
N TYR A 171 -5.37 23.54 18.85
CA TYR A 171 -6.50 22.79 18.33
C TYR A 171 -6.28 21.29 18.52
N TRP A 172 -7.37 20.54 18.52
CA TRP A 172 -7.35 19.09 18.39
C TRP A 172 -8.45 18.57 17.46
N TYR A 173 -8.31 17.34 16.96
CA TYR A 173 -9.35 16.58 16.27
C TYR A 173 -9.02 15.09 16.20
N SER A 174 -10.01 14.22 15.99
CA SER A 174 -9.89 12.74 15.91
C SER A 174 -11.12 12.17 15.17
N PRO A 175 -11.16 10.88 14.73
CA PRO A 175 -12.29 10.19 14.08
C PRO A 175 -13.75 10.56 14.49
N SER A 176 -14.00 10.97 15.74
CA SER A 176 -15.31 11.44 16.23
C SER A 176 -15.29 12.87 16.83
N GLN A 177 -14.13 13.55 16.88
CA GLN A 177 -13.95 14.93 17.35
C GLN A 177 -13.63 15.90 16.20
N ALA A 178 -14.58 16.74 15.81
CA ALA A 178 -14.35 17.81 14.83
C ALA A 178 -13.24 18.78 15.29
N LYS A 179 -12.53 19.41 14.34
CA LYS A 179 -11.46 20.37 14.64
C LYS A 179 -11.97 21.58 15.38
N GLN A 180 -11.46 21.78 16.59
CA GLN A 180 -11.78 22.91 17.44
C GLN A 180 -10.59 23.30 18.32
N ILE A 181 -10.59 24.54 18.81
CA ILE A 181 -9.75 24.92 19.97
C ILE A 181 -10.11 23.96 21.11
N ILE A 182 -9.11 23.44 21.83
CA ILE A 182 -9.40 22.54 22.94
C ILE A 182 -10.20 23.31 24.00
N PRO A 183 -11.45 22.90 24.30
CA PRO A 183 -12.33 23.70 25.13
C PRO A 183 -11.96 23.56 26.62
N PRO A 184 -12.29 24.57 27.46
CA PRO A 184 -11.87 24.61 28.86
C PRO A 184 -12.30 23.39 29.67
N GLU A 185 -13.50 22.85 29.43
CA GLU A 185 -14.00 21.66 30.12
C GLU A 185 -13.17 20.40 29.86
N ARG A 186 -12.30 20.43 28.84
CA ARG A 186 -11.36 19.36 28.49
C ARG A 186 -9.93 19.64 28.97
N LEU A 187 -9.70 20.77 29.64
CA LEU A 187 -8.40 21.23 30.12
C LEU A 187 -8.37 21.40 31.65
N TYR A 188 -7.35 20.88 32.32
CA TYR A 188 -7.26 20.89 33.78
C TYR A 188 -5.95 21.53 34.26
N ALA A 189 -6.06 22.54 35.14
CA ALA A 189 -4.91 23.32 35.61
C ALA A 189 -4.12 22.64 36.74
N SER A 190 -4.73 21.67 37.44
CA SER A 190 -4.06 20.86 38.47
C SER A 190 -3.20 19.77 37.83
N ALA A 191 -2.02 19.49 38.42
CA ALA A 191 -1.07 18.48 37.95
C ALA A 191 -1.29 17.07 38.56
N ALA A 192 -2.40 16.82 39.28
CA ALA A 192 -2.79 15.48 39.73
C ALA A 192 -4.01 15.00 38.92
N ALA A 193 -4.05 13.85 38.25
CA ALA A 193 -3.27 12.60 38.35
C ALA A 193 -2.73 12.13 36.98
N SER A 194 -1.76 11.20 36.95
CA SER A 194 -1.16 10.70 35.68
C SER A 194 -2.20 10.06 34.75
N ALA A 195 -1.93 9.99 33.45
CA ALA A 195 -2.81 9.27 32.53
C ALA A 195 -2.75 7.76 32.81
N PRO A 196 -3.86 7.01 32.88
CA PRO A 196 -3.91 5.56 32.72
C PRO A 196 -2.92 5.07 31.67
N ALA A 197 -2.27 3.94 31.93
CA ALA A 197 -1.35 3.35 30.96
C ALA A 197 -2.05 3.10 29.62
N VAL A 198 -1.37 3.43 28.51
CA VAL A 198 -1.95 3.28 27.15
C VAL A 198 -1.16 2.23 26.39
N ILE A 199 -1.82 1.30 25.72
CA ILE A 199 -1.16 0.33 24.84
C ILE A 199 -0.61 1.06 23.60
N THR A 200 0.70 0.93 23.35
CA THR A 200 1.40 1.53 22.21
C THR A 200 2.02 0.50 21.28
N SER A 201 1.95 -0.79 21.62
CA SER A 201 2.37 -1.88 20.73
C SER A 201 1.47 -2.00 19.48
N PRO A 202 1.98 -2.59 18.37
CA PRO A 202 1.16 -2.86 17.18
C PRO A 202 -0.08 -3.73 17.49
N LEU A 203 -1.20 -3.45 16.83
CA LEU A 203 -2.45 -4.21 17.03
C LEU A 203 -2.61 -5.39 16.06
N TYR A 204 -1.56 -5.69 15.30
CA TYR A 204 -1.51 -6.83 14.39
C TYR A 204 -0.12 -7.46 14.46
N ALA A 205 -0.07 -8.79 14.49
CA ALA A 205 1.16 -9.56 14.45
C ALA A 205 0.95 -10.89 13.75
N VAL A 206 2.01 -11.40 13.12
CA VAL A 206 2.01 -12.71 12.45
C VAL A 206 2.97 -13.64 13.18
N ALA A 207 2.52 -14.85 13.46
CA ALA A 207 3.29 -15.95 14.01
C ALA A 207 3.18 -17.18 13.11
N PHE A 208 4.05 -18.16 13.31
CA PHE A 208 4.05 -19.41 12.54
C PHE A 208 3.96 -20.60 13.47
N VAL A 209 3.16 -21.61 13.08
CA VAL A 209 3.00 -22.84 13.85
C VAL A 209 4.35 -23.50 14.08
N ASN A 210 4.59 -23.97 15.31
CA ASN A 210 5.81 -24.62 15.76
C ASN A 210 7.09 -23.76 15.67
N GLN A 211 6.96 -22.44 15.55
CA GLN A 211 8.10 -21.51 15.58
C GLN A 211 8.12 -20.66 16.85
N PRO A 212 9.30 -20.34 17.39
CA PRO A 212 9.42 -19.36 18.46
C PRO A 212 8.81 -18.02 18.04
N PHE A 213 7.90 -17.50 18.85
CA PHE A 213 7.28 -16.20 18.66
C PHE A 213 7.51 -15.34 19.89
N THR A 214 7.74 -14.04 19.66
CA THR A 214 7.79 -13.04 20.72
C THR A 214 7.09 -11.76 20.26
N PHE A 215 6.29 -11.19 21.15
CA PHE A 215 5.62 -9.91 20.96
C PHE A 215 5.61 -9.17 22.29
N THR A 216 6.14 -7.96 22.30
CA THR A 216 6.18 -7.13 23.52
C THR A 216 4.99 -6.18 23.52
N VAL A 217 4.11 -6.36 24.50
CA VAL A 217 3.10 -5.36 24.84
C VAL A 217 3.83 -4.18 25.45
N THR A 218 3.89 -3.09 24.70
CA THR A 218 4.44 -1.82 25.18
C THR A 218 3.28 -0.90 25.54
N GLY A 219 3.52 -0.08 26.57
CA GLY A 219 2.61 0.99 26.92
C GLY A 219 3.30 2.30 27.26
N ALA A 220 2.57 3.39 27.11
CA ALA A 220 2.94 4.70 27.59
C ALA A 220 2.47 4.91 29.04
N ASN A 221 2.96 5.96 29.69
CA ASN A 221 2.53 6.45 31.02
C ASN A 221 3.12 5.66 32.16
N SER A 222 4.39 5.27 32.00
CA SER A 222 5.13 4.50 32.99
C SER A 222 4.32 3.32 33.53
N PRO A 223 3.85 2.38 32.67
CA PRO A 223 3.12 1.21 33.14
C PRO A 223 3.97 0.44 34.15
N VAL A 224 3.36 0.05 35.27
CA VAL A 224 3.97 -0.78 36.31
C VAL A 224 3.59 -2.26 36.19
N GLY A 225 2.68 -2.58 35.25
CA GLY A 225 2.27 -3.95 34.97
C GLY A 225 1.53 -4.07 33.65
N TYR A 226 1.52 -5.29 33.12
CA TYR A 226 0.83 -5.65 31.89
C TYR A 226 0.04 -6.95 32.08
N THR A 227 -1.01 -7.16 31.30
CA THR A 227 -1.73 -8.44 31.22
C THR A 227 -2.02 -8.84 29.76
N ALA A 228 -2.20 -10.13 29.51
CA ALA A 228 -2.67 -10.65 28.23
C ALA A 228 -3.65 -11.82 28.44
N ALA A 229 -4.71 -11.89 27.63
CA ALA A 229 -5.72 -12.95 27.64
C ALA A 229 -6.16 -13.32 26.21
N GLY A 230 -6.63 -14.54 26.01
CA GLY A 230 -7.02 -15.04 24.67
C GLY A 230 -5.84 -15.46 23.78
N LEU A 231 -4.71 -15.85 24.40
CA LEU A 231 -3.52 -16.29 23.66
C LEU A 231 -3.75 -17.59 22.87
N PRO A 232 -3.16 -17.71 21.67
CA PRO A 232 -3.09 -18.99 20.96
C PRO A 232 -2.47 -20.10 21.82
N PRO A 233 -2.91 -21.37 21.66
CA PRO A 233 -2.29 -22.51 22.31
C PRO A 233 -0.77 -22.57 22.08
N GLY A 234 0.01 -22.64 23.16
CA GLY A 234 1.48 -22.69 23.12
C GLY A 234 2.18 -21.34 23.34
N LEU A 235 1.44 -20.23 23.43
CA LEU A 235 1.97 -18.94 23.88
C LEU A 235 1.66 -18.69 25.36
N GLY A 236 2.64 -18.15 26.07
CA GLY A 236 2.52 -17.65 27.43
C GLY A 236 2.78 -16.14 27.50
N PHE A 237 2.54 -15.56 28.66
CA PHE A 237 2.73 -14.13 28.90
C PHE A 237 3.52 -13.87 30.18
N ASN A 238 4.51 -12.98 30.09
CA ASN A 238 5.27 -12.50 31.23
C ASN A 238 4.79 -11.11 31.64
N SER A 239 4.08 -11.03 32.77
CA SER A 239 3.50 -9.80 33.29
C SER A 239 4.51 -8.78 33.81
N THR A 240 5.76 -9.19 34.07
CA THR A 240 6.82 -8.31 34.56
C THR A 240 7.42 -7.47 33.45
N ASN A 241 7.54 -8.00 32.24
CA ASN A 241 8.16 -7.31 31.09
C ASN A 241 7.21 -7.13 29.89
N GLY A 242 5.95 -7.56 29.99
CA GLY A 242 4.94 -7.41 28.94
C GLY A 242 5.16 -8.32 27.73
N VAL A 243 6.01 -9.34 27.81
CA VAL A 243 6.35 -10.19 26.67
C VAL A 243 5.38 -11.37 26.55
N ILE A 244 4.66 -11.43 25.43
CA ILE A 244 4.01 -12.66 24.93
C ILE A 244 5.10 -13.47 24.24
N SER A 245 5.32 -14.71 24.66
CA SER A 245 6.32 -15.58 24.04
C SER A 245 5.95 -17.05 24.12
N GLY A 246 6.55 -17.87 23.24
CA GLY A 246 6.33 -19.31 23.22
C GLY A 246 6.40 -19.87 21.82
N THR A 247 5.71 -20.99 21.60
CA THR A 247 5.66 -21.67 20.31
C THR A 247 4.20 -22.04 20.03
N PRO A 248 3.50 -21.31 19.14
CA PRO A 248 2.10 -21.55 18.90
C PRO A 248 1.91 -22.90 18.18
N THR A 249 0.88 -23.64 18.55
CA THR A 249 0.65 -25.03 18.09
C THR A 249 -0.58 -25.17 17.20
N LEU A 250 -1.36 -24.10 17.03
CA LEU A 250 -2.59 -24.09 16.26
C LEU A 250 -2.63 -22.85 15.35
N ALA A 251 -2.81 -23.08 14.04
CA ALA A 251 -3.03 -22.02 13.06
C ALA A 251 -4.43 -21.40 13.24
N GLY A 252 -4.56 -20.11 12.91
CA GLY A 252 -5.81 -19.37 13.01
C GLY A 252 -5.60 -17.89 13.35
N GLU A 253 -6.71 -17.16 13.43
CA GLU A 253 -6.73 -15.76 13.88
C GLU A 253 -7.16 -15.69 15.34
N PHE A 254 -6.38 -15.00 16.17
CA PHE A 254 -6.61 -14.90 17.61
C PHE A 254 -6.72 -13.43 18.02
N GLN A 255 -7.81 -13.08 18.68
CA GLN A 255 -7.98 -11.78 19.31
C GLN A 255 -7.41 -11.81 20.73
N VAL A 256 -6.17 -11.31 20.88
CA VAL A 256 -5.49 -11.25 22.18
C VAL A 256 -5.82 -9.93 22.85
N ILE A 257 -6.47 -9.99 24.01
CA ILE A 257 -6.73 -8.82 24.86
C ILE A 257 -5.45 -8.53 25.62
N VAL A 258 -4.90 -7.32 25.47
CA VAL A 258 -3.74 -6.86 26.23
C VAL A 258 -4.11 -5.67 27.09
N SER A 259 -3.55 -5.56 28.28
CA SER A 259 -3.69 -4.37 29.12
C SER A 259 -2.35 -3.90 29.69
N ALA A 260 -2.29 -2.61 29.99
CA ALA A 260 -1.20 -1.97 30.71
C ALA A 260 -1.81 -1.19 31.88
N THR A 261 -1.13 -1.15 33.02
CA THR A 261 -1.64 -0.52 34.25
C THR A 261 -0.58 0.36 34.90
N ASN A 262 -0.98 1.51 35.42
CA ASN A 262 -0.19 2.34 36.34
C ASN A 262 -1.03 2.78 37.55
N SER A 263 -0.48 3.64 38.41
CA SER A 263 -1.17 4.13 39.62
C SER A 263 -2.42 4.97 39.33
N SER A 264 -2.62 5.41 38.09
CA SER A 264 -3.75 6.25 37.69
C SER A 264 -4.79 5.54 36.84
N GLY A 265 -4.51 4.32 36.37
CA GLY A 265 -5.48 3.48 35.70
C GLY A 265 -4.87 2.46 34.75
N SER A 266 -5.75 1.74 34.04
CA SER A 266 -5.35 0.77 33.02
C SER A 266 -5.89 1.16 31.65
N GLY A 267 -5.15 0.82 30.61
CA GLY A 267 -5.60 0.81 29.22
C GLY A 267 -5.58 -0.60 28.67
N ALA A 268 -6.43 -0.88 27.69
CA ALA A 268 -6.52 -2.19 27.06
C ALA A 268 -6.69 -2.09 25.54
N ALA A 269 -6.23 -3.09 24.79
CA ALA A 269 -6.41 -3.16 23.35
C ALA A 269 -6.57 -4.62 22.89
N LEU A 270 -7.03 -4.80 21.66
CA LEU A 270 -7.06 -6.09 20.97
C LEU A 270 -5.89 -6.14 19.99
N VAL A 271 -5.05 -7.15 20.14
CA VAL A 271 -4.02 -7.51 19.15
C VAL A 271 -4.58 -8.65 18.32
N ASN A 272 -4.74 -8.44 17.01
CA ASN A 272 -5.08 -9.51 16.08
C ASN A 272 -3.82 -10.29 15.71
N LEU A 273 -3.67 -11.47 16.31
CA LEU A 273 -2.52 -12.34 16.11
C LEU A 273 -2.89 -13.45 15.11
N GLN A 274 -2.32 -13.37 13.91
CA GLN A 274 -2.49 -14.38 12.87
C GLN A 274 -1.40 -15.45 13.01
N VAL A 275 -1.78 -16.70 13.28
CA VAL A 275 -0.86 -17.84 13.31
C VAL A 275 -1.01 -18.63 12.01
N LEU A 276 0.06 -18.70 11.22
CA LEU A 276 0.07 -19.33 9.91
C LEU A 276 0.79 -20.69 9.94
N ASP A 277 0.23 -21.66 9.22
CA ASP A 277 0.95 -22.87 8.82
C ASP A 277 1.25 -22.79 7.32
N THR A 278 2.53 -22.68 6.98
CA THR A 278 3.00 -22.54 5.60
C THR A 278 3.32 -23.89 4.96
N GLY A 279 3.32 -24.99 5.72
CA GLY A 279 3.86 -26.28 5.28
C GLY A 279 5.40 -26.34 5.23
N SER A 280 6.08 -25.22 5.51
CA SER A 280 7.54 -25.10 5.64
C SER A 280 8.38 -25.70 4.50
N ALA A 281 7.94 -25.49 3.25
CA ALA A 281 8.46 -26.21 2.09
C ALA A 281 8.45 -25.38 0.81
N VAL A 282 9.41 -25.65 -0.09
CA VAL A 282 9.37 -25.28 -1.51
C VAL A 282 9.59 -26.50 -2.40
N THR A 283 9.21 -26.41 -3.66
CA THR A 283 9.45 -27.49 -4.64
C THR A 283 10.81 -27.27 -5.31
N ARG A 284 11.70 -28.27 -5.25
CA ARG A 284 12.97 -28.33 -6.00
C ARG A 284 12.82 -29.31 -7.16
N GLU A 285 13.24 -28.88 -8.34
CA GLU A 285 13.26 -29.65 -9.57
C GLU A 285 14.68 -29.69 -10.11
N VAL A 286 15.14 -30.88 -10.53
CA VAL A 286 16.52 -31.08 -10.97
C VAL A 286 16.57 -31.79 -12.32
N TRP A 287 17.43 -31.27 -13.19
CA TRP A 287 17.81 -31.87 -14.46
C TRP A 287 19.30 -32.22 -14.47
N THR A 288 19.62 -33.49 -14.70
CA THR A 288 21.00 -34.00 -14.78
C THR A 288 21.52 -33.98 -16.21
N ASN A 289 22.85 -33.97 -16.39
CA ASN A 289 23.53 -33.95 -17.68
C ASN A 289 23.25 -32.69 -18.53
N VAL A 290 23.03 -31.56 -17.87
CA VAL A 290 22.93 -30.25 -18.51
C VAL A 290 24.32 -29.61 -18.47
N ALA A 291 25.00 -29.57 -19.60
CA ALA A 291 26.35 -28.99 -19.69
C ALA A 291 26.34 -27.45 -19.58
N GLY A 292 27.52 -26.86 -19.36
CA GLY A 292 27.69 -25.41 -19.34
C GLY A 292 27.30 -24.75 -18.02
N VAL A 293 27.36 -23.42 -17.99
CA VAL A 293 27.11 -22.60 -16.80
C VAL A 293 26.04 -21.54 -17.03
N ASN A 294 25.41 -21.48 -18.21
CA ASN A 294 24.43 -20.44 -18.50
C ASN A 294 23.05 -20.83 -17.95
N LEU A 295 22.37 -19.88 -17.32
CA LEU A 295 21.01 -20.08 -16.83
C LEU A 295 19.99 -20.34 -17.95
N ALA A 296 20.29 -19.89 -19.18
CA ALA A 296 19.48 -20.18 -20.36
C ALA A 296 19.49 -21.68 -20.76
N ASP A 297 20.48 -22.44 -20.29
CA ASP A 297 20.60 -23.88 -20.57
C ASP A 297 19.66 -24.72 -19.68
N ILE A 298 19.00 -24.12 -18.68
CA ILE A 298 18.08 -24.82 -17.78
C ILE A 298 16.81 -25.19 -18.56
N PRO A 299 16.48 -26.49 -18.70
CA PRO A 299 15.36 -26.93 -19.52
C PRO A 299 14.02 -26.85 -18.75
N VAL A 300 13.64 -25.64 -18.32
CA VAL A 300 12.45 -25.38 -17.48
C VAL A 300 11.10 -25.80 -18.10
N ASN A 301 11.10 -26.12 -19.40
CA ASN A 301 9.94 -26.56 -20.18
C ASN A 301 9.89 -28.09 -20.38
N THR A 302 10.88 -28.84 -19.90
CA THR A 302 10.85 -30.31 -19.91
C THR A 302 10.62 -30.84 -18.49
N PRO A 303 10.00 -32.01 -18.34
CA PRO A 303 9.85 -32.64 -17.03
C PRO A 303 11.22 -32.84 -16.35
N ALA A 304 11.32 -32.46 -15.09
CA ALA A 304 12.51 -32.70 -14.28
C ALA A 304 12.67 -34.19 -13.94
N GLN A 305 13.92 -34.68 -13.91
CA GLN A 305 14.23 -36.05 -13.51
C GLN A 305 13.95 -36.29 -12.01
N LEU A 306 14.05 -35.24 -11.19
CA LEU A 306 13.76 -35.28 -9.76
C LEU A 306 12.90 -34.08 -9.37
N SER A 307 11.84 -34.32 -8.59
CA SER A 307 11.04 -33.29 -7.94
C SER A 307 10.87 -33.64 -6.46
N GLN A 308 11.30 -32.76 -5.56
CA GLN A 308 11.27 -33.00 -4.12
C GLN A 308 10.93 -31.74 -3.33
N SER A 309 10.51 -31.93 -2.08
CA SER A 309 10.34 -30.83 -1.13
C SER A 309 11.69 -30.41 -0.56
N LEU A 310 11.92 -29.10 -0.48
CA LEU A 310 13.09 -28.53 0.17
C LEU A 310 12.64 -27.65 1.34
N GLY A 311 13.24 -27.87 2.50
CA GLY A 311 12.90 -27.18 3.74
C GLY A 311 13.75 -25.95 4.02
N ALA A 312 14.48 -25.40 3.05
CA ALA A 312 15.23 -24.16 3.18
C ALA A 312 15.52 -23.60 1.77
N LEU A 313 15.75 -22.30 1.63
CA LEU A 313 16.28 -21.75 0.37
C LEU A 313 17.81 -21.87 0.34
N GLU A 314 18.29 -23.11 0.45
CA GLU A 314 19.70 -23.46 0.40
C GLU A 314 19.87 -24.85 -0.22
N GLY A 315 20.75 -24.94 -1.20
CA GLY A 315 21.06 -26.17 -1.93
C GLY A 315 21.98 -27.10 -1.15
N VAL A 316 21.98 -28.36 -1.55
CA VAL A 316 22.97 -29.34 -1.07
C VAL A 316 24.33 -28.95 -1.66
N THR A 317 25.34 -28.80 -0.80
CA THR A 317 26.72 -28.58 -1.27
C THR A 317 27.25 -29.84 -1.93
N ASP A 318 27.97 -29.69 -3.05
CA ASP A 318 28.55 -30.82 -3.80
C ASP A 318 27.51 -31.83 -4.29
N TYR A 319 26.34 -31.34 -4.75
CA TYR A 319 25.27 -32.22 -5.25
C TYR A 319 25.69 -33.07 -6.46
N GLY A 320 26.60 -32.56 -7.29
CA GLY A 320 27.13 -33.24 -8.47
C GLY A 320 27.49 -32.26 -9.58
N GLU A 321 27.92 -32.78 -10.73
CA GLU A 321 28.35 -31.97 -11.87
C GLU A 321 27.28 -31.89 -12.97
N ASN A 322 27.37 -30.86 -13.81
CA ASN A 322 26.57 -30.68 -15.03
C ASN A 322 25.09 -30.91 -14.80
N TYR A 323 24.52 -30.17 -13.85
CA TYR A 323 23.09 -30.20 -13.56
C TYR A 323 22.50 -28.81 -13.59
N ALA A 324 21.18 -28.77 -13.62
CA ALA A 324 20.38 -27.58 -13.53
C ALA A 324 19.28 -27.80 -12.50
N GLU A 325 18.90 -26.76 -11.79
CA GLU A 325 17.80 -26.84 -10.85
C GLU A 325 16.93 -25.59 -10.83
N ARG A 326 15.64 -25.81 -10.55
CA ARG A 326 14.63 -24.78 -10.32
C ARG A 326 14.02 -25.03 -8.95
N ILE A 327 14.00 -24.00 -8.12
CA ILE A 327 13.31 -24.02 -6.83
C ILE A 327 12.20 -23.02 -6.91
N ARG A 328 10.97 -23.43 -6.57
CA ARG A 328 9.80 -22.56 -6.66
C ARG A 328 8.84 -22.78 -5.52
N GLY A 329 8.23 -21.70 -5.08
CA GLY A 329 7.42 -21.68 -3.89
C GLY A 329 6.86 -20.29 -3.63
N TYR A 330 6.49 -20.09 -2.39
CA TYR A 330 6.03 -18.82 -1.89
C TYR A 330 6.79 -18.46 -0.63
N ILE A 331 6.93 -17.16 -0.39
CA ILE A 331 7.39 -16.61 0.88
C ILE A 331 6.26 -15.80 1.51
N THR A 332 5.94 -16.09 2.77
CA THR A 332 4.99 -15.33 3.58
C THR A 332 5.73 -14.49 4.61
N ILE A 333 5.40 -13.21 4.68
CA ILE A 333 6.23 -12.23 5.38
C ILE A 333 5.77 -12.04 6.83
N PRO A 334 6.67 -12.07 7.84
CA PRO A 334 6.28 -11.95 9.24
C PRO A 334 5.96 -10.51 9.65
N THR A 335 6.64 -9.53 9.05
CA THR A 335 6.62 -8.13 9.49
C THR A 335 6.55 -7.22 8.28
N THR A 336 5.68 -6.23 8.30
CA THR A 336 5.62 -5.24 7.22
C THR A 336 6.89 -4.39 7.22
N GLY A 337 7.50 -4.19 6.04
CA GLY A 337 8.64 -3.29 5.89
C GLY A 337 9.45 -3.53 4.63
N ASN A 338 10.63 -2.90 4.57
CA ASN A 338 11.54 -3.00 3.44
C ASN A 338 12.49 -4.17 3.60
N TYR A 339 12.39 -5.13 2.69
CA TYR A 339 13.24 -6.31 2.65
C TYR A 339 14.27 -6.22 1.54
N TYR A 340 15.45 -6.75 1.84
CA TYR A 340 16.50 -7.01 0.88
C TYR A 340 16.75 -8.51 0.83
N PHE A 341 17.03 -9.02 -0.37
CA PHE A 341 17.37 -10.40 -0.60
C PHE A 341 18.76 -10.50 -1.20
N TRP A 342 19.43 -11.61 -0.90
CA TRP A 342 20.72 -11.93 -1.46
C TRP A 342 20.69 -13.31 -2.08
N ILE A 343 21.47 -13.52 -3.13
CA ILE A 343 21.74 -14.85 -3.67
C ILE A 343 23.24 -15.13 -3.70
N ALA A 344 23.61 -16.30 -3.20
CA ALA A 344 24.92 -16.91 -3.40
C ALA A 344 24.71 -18.17 -4.25
N GLY A 345 25.69 -18.52 -5.07
CA GLY A 345 25.64 -19.73 -5.85
C GLY A 345 26.89 -19.95 -6.67
N SER A 346 27.34 -21.19 -6.71
CA SER A 346 28.34 -21.67 -7.68
C SER A 346 27.87 -21.41 -9.11
N ASP A 347 28.83 -21.16 -9.99
CA ASP A 347 28.61 -20.89 -11.41
C ASP A 347 27.63 -19.75 -11.66
N SER A 348 26.35 -20.07 -11.92
CA SER A 348 25.31 -19.07 -12.15
C SER A 348 24.05 -19.38 -11.34
N ALA A 349 23.50 -18.35 -10.73
CA ALA A 349 22.23 -18.44 -10.00
C ALA A 349 21.42 -17.16 -10.14
N GLU A 350 20.10 -17.26 -10.15
CA GLU A 350 19.19 -16.12 -10.13
C GLU A 350 18.07 -16.30 -9.11
N LEU A 351 17.75 -15.20 -8.43
CA LEU A 351 16.60 -15.08 -7.56
C LEU A 351 15.54 -14.22 -8.24
N TRP A 352 14.35 -14.80 -8.36
CA TRP A 352 13.15 -14.15 -8.87
C TRP A 352 12.10 -14.10 -7.76
N ILE A 353 11.59 -12.91 -7.47
CA ILE A 353 10.51 -12.72 -6.49
C ILE A 353 9.46 -11.82 -7.12
N SER A 354 8.21 -12.27 -7.09
CA SER A 354 7.07 -11.49 -7.58
C SER A 354 6.76 -10.29 -6.66
N ASN A 355 6.05 -9.30 -7.19
CA ASN A 355 5.45 -8.23 -6.38
C ASN A 355 4.16 -8.71 -5.66
N ASP A 356 3.72 -9.93 -5.94
CA ASP A 356 2.49 -10.56 -5.44
C ASP A 356 2.65 -12.09 -5.39
N GLU A 357 1.56 -12.82 -5.17
CA GLU A 357 1.54 -14.28 -5.14
C GLU A 357 1.58 -14.93 -6.53
N GLU A 358 1.61 -14.18 -7.62
CA GLU A 358 1.44 -14.74 -8.95
C GLU A 358 2.79 -14.98 -9.67
N PRO A 359 3.09 -16.22 -10.12
CA PRO A 359 4.40 -16.58 -10.65
C PRO A 359 4.87 -15.77 -11.85
N VAL A 360 3.94 -15.33 -12.69
CA VAL A 360 4.30 -14.60 -13.89
C VAL A 360 4.79 -13.18 -13.62
N ASN A 361 4.56 -12.68 -12.42
CA ASN A 361 4.94 -11.34 -12.03
C ASN A 361 6.30 -11.31 -11.36
N LYS A 362 7.00 -12.44 -11.40
CA LYS A 362 8.35 -12.58 -10.91
C LYS A 362 9.25 -11.57 -11.59
N VAL A 363 9.97 -10.83 -10.78
CA VAL A 363 11.02 -9.91 -11.23
C VAL A 363 12.33 -10.47 -10.72
N ARG A 364 13.35 -10.48 -11.59
CA ARG A 364 14.71 -10.84 -11.19
C ARG A 364 15.19 -9.85 -10.14
N ARG A 365 15.43 -10.34 -8.93
CA ARG A 365 15.84 -9.51 -7.78
C ARG A 365 17.34 -9.50 -7.59
N ALA A 366 17.99 -10.65 -7.78
CA ALA A 366 19.42 -10.79 -7.59
C ALA A 366 19.97 -11.92 -8.47
N GLY A 367 21.27 -11.94 -8.70
CA GLY A 367 21.92 -13.02 -9.42
C GLY A 367 23.43 -13.09 -9.21
N VAL A 368 23.97 -14.26 -9.49
CA VAL A 368 25.39 -14.58 -9.60
C VAL A 368 25.66 -14.98 -11.04
N LEU A 369 26.71 -14.41 -11.62
CA LEU A 369 27.20 -14.74 -12.95
C LEU A 369 28.52 -15.53 -12.85
N PRO A 370 28.89 -16.31 -13.87
CA PRO A 370 30.19 -16.95 -13.90
C PRO A 370 31.28 -15.89 -14.07
N THR A 371 32.39 -16.00 -13.33
CA THR A 371 33.46 -15.00 -13.38
C THR A 371 34.39 -15.31 -14.56
N VAL A 372 34.50 -14.37 -15.52
CA VAL A 372 35.43 -14.50 -16.64
C VAL A 372 36.77 -13.88 -16.25
N ASN A 373 37.79 -14.71 -15.99
CA ASN A 373 39.14 -14.24 -15.71
C ASN A 373 40.07 -14.62 -16.88
N PRO A 374 40.63 -13.65 -17.63
CA PRO A 374 41.61 -13.96 -18.66
C PRO A 374 42.90 -14.51 -18.01
N GLY A 375 43.16 -15.81 -18.15
CA GLY A 375 44.42 -16.45 -17.73
C GLY A 375 44.37 -17.31 -16.46
N ALA A 376 43.19 -17.53 -15.86
CA ALA A 376 42.98 -18.51 -14.78
C ALA A 376 41.84 -19.47 -15.15
N PRO A 377 41.77 -20.69 -14.57
CA PRO A 377 40.56 -21.52 -14.66
C PRO A 377 39.33 -20.67 -14.24
N PRO A 378 38.16 -20.85 -14.88
CA PRO A 378 36.96 -20.07 -14.57
C PRO A 378 36.67 -20.10 -13.06
N ALA A 379 36.43 -18.93 -12.47
CA ALA A 379 36.00 -18.83 -11.08
C ALA A 379 34.45 -18.92 -11.05
N ASN A 380 33.99 -20.05 -10.54
CA ASN A 380 32.61 -20.55 -10.60
C ASN A 380 31.71 -19.82 -9.58
N GLY A 381 31.15 -18.66 -9.95
CA GLY A 381 30.15 -17.94 -9.15
C GLY A 381 30.66 -17.51 -7.77
N THR A 382 29.95 -17.89 -6.70
CA THR A 382 30.32 -17.61 -5.31
C THR A 382 30.30 -18.87 -4.44
N ALA A 383 31.06 -18.84 -3.34
CA ALA A 383 31.00 -19.89 -2.32
C ALA A 383 29.67 -19.85 -1.54
N SER A 384 29.37 -20.94 -0.84
CA SER A 384 28.17 -21.03 0.00
C SER A 384 28.08 -19.85 0.97
N ARG A 385 26.94 -19.17 0.96
CA ARG A 385 26.63 -17.98 1.77
C ARG A 385 27.65 -16.83 1.65
N GLN A 386 28.32 -16.72 0.51
CA GLN A 386 29.21 -15.60 0.21
C GLN A 386 28.44 -14.51 -0.55
N TRP A 387 27.99 -13.48 0.17
CA TRP A 387 26.96 -12.54 -0.29
C TRP A 387 27.45 -11.28 -1.03
N ASN A 388 28.75 -11.01 -1.02
CA ASN A 388 29.34 -9.71 -1.38
C ASN A 388 30.51 -9.79 -2.36
N VAL A 389 30.49 -10.79 -3.25
CA VAL A 389 31.52 -10.93 -4.31
C VAL A 389 31.13 -10.09 -5.53
N GLN A 390 29.86 -10.14 -5.92
CA GLN A 390 29.36 -9.47 -7.11
C GLN A 390 28.27 -8.46 -6.71
N ALA A 391 28.26 -7.31 -7.39
CA ALA A 391 27.29 -6.24 -7.13
C ALA A 391 25.82 -6.70 -7.32
N ASN A 392 25.59 -7.69 -8.18
CA ASN A 392 24.26 -8.19 -8.52
C ASN A 392 23.69 -9.18 -7.48
N GLN A 393 24.45 -9.55 -6.46
CA GLN A 393 24.00 -10.52 -5.45
C GLN A 393 22.94 -9.97 -4.51
N LYS A 394 22.87 -8.65 -4.33
CA LYS A 394 21.89 -7.98 -3.46
C LYS A 394 20.78 -7.38 -4.30
N SER A 395 19.53 -7.61 -3.88
CA SER A 395 18.37 -6.99 -4.52
C SER A 395 18.23 -5.50 -4.20
N PRO A 396 17.47 -4.74 -5.01
CA PRO A 396 16.80 -3.53 -4.53
C PRO A 396 15.89 -3.84 -3.33
N TRP A 397 15.43 -2.82 -2.61
CA TRP A 397 14.43 -3.03 -1.55
C TRP A 397 13.10 -3.47 -2.15
N LEU A 398 12.41 -4.36 -1.45
CA LEU A 398 11.03 -4.77 -1.71
C LEU A 398 10.20 -4.38 -0.49
N ALA A 399 9.16 -3.54 -0.67
CA ALA A 399 8.18 -3.30 0.38
C ALA A 399 7.24 -4.51 0.45
N LEU A 400 7.31 -5.23 1.56
CA LEU A 400 6.51 -6.42 1.78
C LEU A 400 5.60 -6.23 3.00
N VAL A 401 4.44 -6.90 2.98
CA VAL A 401 3.38 -6.75 3.99
C VAL A 401 3.28 -8.01 4.84
N ALA A 402 3.16 -7.85 6.16
CA ALA A 402 2.98 -8.97 7.09
C ALA A 402 1.76 -9.82 6.72
N GLY A 403 1.93 -11.14 6.67
CA GLY A 403 0.91 -12.13 6.31
C GLY A 403 0.74 -12.32 4.79
N GLN A 404 1.24 -11.40 3.97
CA GLN A 404 1.13 -11.49 2.51
C GLN A 404 2.09 -12.56 1.96
N LYS A 405 1.58 -13.32 0.97
CA LYS A 405 2.32 -14.33 0.22
C LYS A 405 2.90 -13.73 -1.07
N TYR A 406 4.13 -14.11 -1.42
CA TYR A 406 4.80 -13.71 -2.65
C TYR A 406 5.40 -14.91 -3.36
N TYR A 407 5.25 -15.02 -4.69
CA TYR A 407 5.90 -16.08 -5.45
C TYR A 407 7.42 -15.88 -5.46
N LEU A 408 8.16 -16.96 -5.28
CA LEU A 408 9.61 -16.99 -5.39
C LEU A 408 10.08 -18.12 -6.31
N GLU A 409 11.15 -17.85 -7.04
CA GLU A 409 11.84 -18.84 -7.86
C GLU A 409 13.36 -18.62 -7.80
N VAL A 410 14.10 -19.71 -7.67
CA VAL A 410 15.56 -19.74 -7.83
C VAL A 410 15.88 -20.61 -9.03
N LEU A 411 16.72 -20.08 -9.92
CA LEU A 411 17.33 -20.84 -11.00
C LEU A 411 18.81 -20.99 -10.68
N HIS A 412 19.33 -22.21 -10.71
CA HIS A 412 20.74 -22.50 -10.51
C HIS A 412 21.26 -23.46 -11.57
N LYS A 413 22.42 -23.14 -12.12
CA LYS A 413 23.10 -23.93 -13.14
C LYS A 413 24.50 -24.26 -12.64
N ALA A 414 24.77 -25.55 -12.46
CA ALA A 414 26.09 -26.07 -12.09
C ALA A 414 26.79 -26.69 -13.30
N GLY A 415 28.01 -26.26 -13.57
CA GLY A 415 28.90 -26.80 -14.62
C GLY A 415 29.67 -28.03 -14.14
N ALA A 416 30.83 -28.27 -14.77
CA ALA A 416 31.78 -29.26 -14.28
C ALA A 416 32.63 -28.66 -13.16
N GLY A 417 32.82 -29.38 -12.05
CA GLY A 417 33.55 -28.86 -10.90
C GLY A 417 33.19 -29.55 -9.58
N THR A 418 33.67 -28.94 -8.52
CA THR A 418 33.29 -29.28 -7.14
C THR A 418 32.90 -27.99 -6.41
N ASN A 419 32.24 -28.13 -5.27
CA ASN A 419 31.72 -27.08 -4.39
C ASN A 419 30.45 -26.40 -4.92
N GLU A 420 29.61 -27.15 -5.65
CA GLU A 420 28.31 -26.66 -6.12
C GLU A 420 27.47 -26.26 -4.92
N ASN A 421 26.89 -25.07 -4.98
CA ASN A 421 26.11 -24.49 -3.90
C ASN A 421 25.15 -23.45 -4.45
N TRP A 422 24.11 -23.16 -3.67
CA TRP A 422 23.34 -21.92 -3.75
C TRP A 422 22.63 -21.67 -2.43
N ALA A 423 22.34 -20.40 -2.14
CA ALA A 423 21.56 -20.00 -0.98
C ALA A 423 20.88 -18.65 -1.22
N VAL A 424 19.70 -18.46 -0.63
CA VAL A 424 18.99 -17.18 -0.61
C VAL A 424 18.98 -16.62 0.80
N GLY A 425 19.65 -15.49 0.95
CA GLY A 425 19.65 -14.71 2.18
C GLY A 425 18.58 -13.62 2.15
N TRP A 426 18.16 -13.15 3.32
CA TRP A 426 17.20 -12.05 3.43
C TRP A 426 17.44 -11.19 4.67
N ARG A 427 16.88 -9.98 4.65
CA ARG A 427 16.90 -9.06 5.80
C ARG A 427 15.80 -8.00 5.69
N LEU A 428 15.10 -7.77 6.80
CA LEU A 428 14.35 -6.54 7.02
C LEU A 428 15.34 -5.42 7.36
N ASP A 429 15.41 -4.39 6.52
CA ASP A 429 16.33 -3.27 6.67
C ASP A 429 15.66 -1.98 6.19
N SER A 430 15.28 -1.11 7.12
CA SER A 430 14.63 0.16 6.81
C SER A 430 15.56 1.18 6.15
N THR A 431 16.88 1.07 6.36
CA THR A 431 17.88 2.02 5.83
C THR A 431 18.59 1.49 4.59
N GLY A 432 18.56 0.17 4.38
CA GLY A 432 19.20 -0.49 3.25
C GLY A 432 20.72 -0.50 3.27
N THR A 433 21.32 -0.03 4.36
CA THR A 433 22.77 0.16 4.49
C THR A 433 23.52 -1.14 4.76
N ASN A 434 22.81 -2.21 5.13
CA ASN A 434 23.48 -3.48 5.42
C ASN A 434 23.92 -4.18 4.14
N THR A 435 25.12 -4.75 4.20
CA THR A 435 25.73 -5.45 3.06
C THR A 435 25.57 -6.96 3.16
N ILE A 436 25.13 -7.52 4.29
CA ILE A 436 24.90 -8.97 4.45
C ILE A 436 23.48 -9.26 4.96
N PRO A 437 22.89 -10.42 4.57
CA PRO A 437 21.62 -10.89 5.09
C PRO A 437 21.71 -11.25 6.59
N SER A 438 20.56 -11.38 7.25
CA SER A 438 20.47 -11.92 8.62
C SER A 438 20.68 -13.43 8.67
N GLY A 439 20.55 -14.11 7.53
CA GLY A 439 20.67 -15.55 7.37
C GLY A 439 19.94 -16.00 6.10
N VAL A 440 19.93 -17.32 5.86
CA VAL A 440 19.10 -17.94 4.83
C VAL A 440 17.63 -17.74 5.17
N VAL A 441 16.76 -17.60 4.17
CA VAL A 441 15.31 -17.52 4.36
C VAL A 441 14.81 -18.74 5.15
N PRO A 442 14.21 -18.54 6.34
CA PRO A 442 13.73 -19.63 7.17
C PRO A 442 12.61 -20.44 6.50
N SER A 443 12.64 -21.75 6.76
CA SER A 443 11.70 -22.72 6.20
C SER A 443 10.25 -22.40 6.50
N HIS A 444 9.95 -21.96 7.72
CA HIS A 444 8.60 -21.69 8.18
C HIS A 444 7.92 -20.52 7.47
N LEU A 445 8.67 -19.73 6.69
CA LEU A 445 8.11 -18.68 5.83
C LEU A 445 7.73 -19.22 4.45
N LEU A 446 8.11 -20.46 4.13
CA LEU A 446 8.02 -21.01 2.79
C LEU A 446 6.78 -21.89 2.63
N SER A 447 6.03 -21.67 1.57
CA SER A 447 4.96 -22.56 1.15
C SER A 447 5.21 -23.17 -0.22
N ARG A 448 4.79 -24.42 -0.37
CA ARG A 448 5.03 -25.17 -1.60
C ARG A 448 4.29 -24.52 -2.76
N TYR A 449 4.97 -24.39 -3.89
CA TYR A 449 4.31 -24.13 -5.16
C TYR A 449 3.78 -25.46 -5.70
N PHE A 450 2.46 -25.52 -5.85
CA PHE A 450 1.81 -26.58 -6.59
C PHE A 450 1.63 -26.07 -8.01
N GLU A 451 2.21 -26.77 -8.98
CA GLU A 451 1.75 -26.59 -10.35
C GLU A 451 0.27 -26.91 -10.36
N LEU A 452 -0.51 -25.89 -10.67
CA LEU A 452 -1.90 -26.11 -10.98
C LEU A 452 -1.92 -27.15 -12.10
N PRO A 453 -2.76 -28.20 -12.02
CA PRO A 453 -2.99 -29.06 -13.15
C PRO A 453 -3.25 -28.13 -14.35
N PRO A 454 -2.61 -28.34 -15.52
CA PRO A 454 -3.01 -27.62 -16.71
C PRO A 454 -4.53 -27.73 -16.76
N SER A 455 -5.22 -26.59 -16.86
CA SER A 455 -6.67 -26.59 -16.79
C SER A 455 -7.20 -27.34 -18.01
N ILE A 456 -7.27 -28.66 -17.90
CA ILE A 456 -7.88 -29.60 -18.84
C ILE A 456 -9.38 -29.52 -18.80
N ILE A 457 -9.92 -28.52 -18.11
CA ILE A 457 -11.30 -28.11 -18.27
C ILE A 457 -11.31 -27.01 -19.35
N PRO A 458 -11.52 -27.35 -20.64
CA PRO A 458 -12.17 -26.40 -21.55
C PRO A 458 -13.46 -25.97 -20.85
N GLY A 459 -13.74 -24.68 -20.82
CA GLY A 459 -14.76 -24.13 -19.95
C GLY A 459 -14.76 -22.62 -19.96
N THR A 460 -15.86 -22.01 -19.54
CA THR A 460 -16.04 -20.56 -19.57
C THR A 460 -15.52 -19.94 -18.28
N LEU A 461 -14.69 -18.90 -18.42
CA LEU A 461 -14.22 -18.10 -17.31
C LEU A 461 -15.20 -16.95 -17.04
N TYR A 462 -15.43 -16.71 -15.75
CA TYR A 462 -16.14 -15.55 -15.25
C TYR A 462 -15.28 -14.83 -14.21
N SER A 463 -15.45 -13.52 -14.08
CA SER A 463 -14.81 -12.71 -13.04
C SER A 463 -15.83 -11.81 -12.35
N ALA A 464 -15.54 -11.41 -11.12
CA ALA A 464 -16.36 -10.49 -10.34
C ALA A 464 -15.46 -9.48 -9.61
N ASN A 465 -15.81 -8.21 -9.69
CA ASN A 465 -15.28 -7.17 -8.80
C ASN A 465 -16.24 -7.00 -7.64
N MET A 466 -15.72 -7.03 -6.41
CA MET A 466 -16.53 -7.03 -5.20
C MET A 466 -16.42 -5.69 -4.50
N LEU A 467 -17.56 -5.05 -4.28
CA LEU A 467 -17.67 -3.73 -3.64
C LEU A 467 -18.67 -3.79 -2.47
N ALA A 468 -18.66 -2.77 -1.63
CA ALA A 468 -19.63 -2.63 -0.54
C ALA A 468 -21.06 -2.73 -1.06
N GLN A 469 -21.87 -3.60 -0.47
CA GLN A 469 -23.23 -3.85 -0.95
C GLN A 469 -24.30 -3.14 -0.09
N GLY A 470 -25.42 -2.79 -0.71
CA GLY A 470 -26.56 -2.20 -0.04
C GLY A 470 -26.19 -0.91 0.72
N THR A 471 -26.42 -0.91 2.03
CA THR A 471 -26.09 0.22 2.92
C THR A 471 -24.80 0.02 3.70
N ALA A 472 -23.94 -0.93 3.29
CA ALA A 472 -22.67 -1.17 3.96
C ALA A 472 -21.75 0.03 3.79
N ILE A 473 -21.30 0.61 4.90
CA ILE A 473 -20.27 1.66 4.92
C ILE A 473 -18.94 0.95 5.15
N SER A 474 -18.28 0.59 4.06
CA SER A 474 -17.01 -0.13 4.09
C SER A 474 -16.06 0.36 3.00
N THR A 475 -14.77 0.40 3.31
CA THR A 475 -13.69 0.58 2.33
C THR A 475 -13.26 -0.75 1.71
N ALA A 476 -13.96 -1.83 2.02
CA ALA A 476 -13.61 -3.15 1.56
C ALA A 476 -13.78 -3.30 0.04
N VAL A 477 -12.83 -4.00 -0.54
CA VAL A 477 -12.81 -4.36 -1.96
C VAL A 477 -12.36 -5.79 -2.09
N GLY A 478 -12.83 -6.46 -3.15
CA GLY A 478 -12.39 -7.82 -3.46
C GLY A 478 -12.53 -8.13 -4.95
N SER A 479 -12.08 -9.32 -5.32
CA SER A 479 -12.25 -9.87 -6.65
C SER A 479 -12.41 -11.38 -6.59
N ALA A 480 -13.04 -11.95 -7.60
CA ALA A 480 -13.17 -13.40 -7.75
C ALA A 480 -13.10 -13.84 -9.21
N THR A 481 -12.62 -15.05 -9.43
CA THR A 481 -12.68 -15.77 -10.69
C THR A 481 -13.42 -17.09 -10.49
N LEU A 482 -14.27 -17.43 -11.46
CA LEU A 482 -15.04 -18.67 -11.49
C LEU A 482 -14.86 -19.32 -12.85
N ARG A 483 -14.23 -20.49 -12.90
CA ARG A 483 -14.06 -21.25 -14.15
C ARG A 483 -15.01 -22.44 -14.17
N VAL A 484 -16.03 -22.36 -15.01
CA VAL A 484 -17.07 -23.40 -15.17
C VAL A 484 -16.65 -24.38 -16.24
N SER A 485 -16.83 -25.68 -16.02
CA SER A 485 -16.48 -26.72 -16.97
C SER A 485 -17.31 -26.71 -18.25
N ALA A 486 -16.77 -27.23 -19.36
CA ALA A 486 -17.48 -27.27 -20.65
C ALA A 486 -18.81 -28.02 -20.58
N ASP A 487 -18.91 -29.05 -19.74
CA ASP A 487 -20.15 -29.77 -19.44
C ASP A 487 -21.02 -29.07 -18.37
N GLY A 488 -20.50 -28.00 -17.76
CA GLY A 488 -21.13 -27.20 -16.71
C GLY A 488 -21.36 -27.96 -15.39
N SER A 489 -20.75 -29.11 -15.18
CA SER A 489 -20.96 -29.94 -13.98
C SER A 489 -20.13 -29.47 -12.78
N GLN A 490 -19.03 -28.75 -13.01
CA GLN A 490 -18.14 -28.24 -11.97
C GLN A 490 -17.71 -26.81 -12.25
N ALA A 491 -17.34 -26.10 -11.19
CA ALA A 491 -16.65 -24.83 -11.28
C ALA A 491 -15.49 -24.74 -10.27
N ILE A 492 -14.45 -23.98 -10.62
CA ILE A 492 -13.34 -23.67 -9.72
C ILE A 492 -13.43 -22.19 -9.37
N LEU A 493 -13.57 -21.88 -8.08
CA LEU A 493 -13.62 -20.53 -7.54
C LEU A 493 -12.28 -20.14 -6.90
N LYS A 494 -11.75 -18.97 -7.23
CA LYS A 494 -10.67 -18.29 -6.49
C LYS A 494 -11.13 -16.87 -6.20
N TYR A 495 -10.89 -16.35 -5.00
CA TYR A 495 -11.29 -14.99 -4.63
C TYR A 495 -10.32 -14.39 -3.62
N ASN A 496 -10.30 -13.06 -3.55
CA ASN A 496 -9.52 -12.31 -2.58
C ASN A 496 -10.29 -11.07 -2.13
N HIS A 497 -10.02 -10.57 -0.92
CA HIS A 497 -10.63 -9.36 -0.39
C HIS A 497 -9.70 -8.66 0.60
N SER A 498 -9.89 -7.35 0.77
CA SER A 498 -9.17 -6.55 1.76
C SER A 498 -10.07 -5.44 2.31
N GLY A 499 -9.68 -4.86 3.45
CA GLY A 499 -10.36 -3.69 4.01
C GLY A 499 -11.72 -3.98 4.66
N LEU A 500 -12.05 -5.24 4.92
CA LEU A 500 -13.27 -5.64 5.63
C LEU A 500 -13.33 -5.01 7.03
N THR A 501 -14.52 -4.64 7.48
CA THR A 501 -14.75 -4.04 8.80
C THR A 501 -14.53 -5.00 9.97
N GLY A 502 -14.38 -6.29 9.71
CA GLY A 502 -14.05 -7.30 10.70
C GLY A 502 -13.78 -8.68 10.08
N PRO A 503 -13.60 -9.72 10.92
CA PRO A 503 -13.41 -11.09 10.44
C PRO A 503 -14.58 -11.56 9.60
N VAL A 504 -14.28 -12.36 8.59
CA VAL A 504 -15.30 -12.99 7.73
C VAL A 504 -16.08 -14.02 8.54
N THR A 505 -17.41 -13.90 8.54
CA THR A 505 -18.31 -14.81 9.26
C THR A 505 -18.99 -15.84 8.36
N ALA A 506 -19.13 -15.53 7.07
CA ALA A 506 -19.69 -16.45 6.07
C ALA A 506 -19.30 -16.02 4.65
N LYS A 507 -19.32 -16.97 3.71
CA LYS A 507 -18.97 -16.78 2.29
C LYS A 507 -19.80 -17.70 1.40
N HIS A 508 -20.50 -17.10 0.44
CA HIS A 508 -21.41 -17.85 -0.42
C HIS A 508 -21.46 -17.31 -1.85
N ILE A 509 -21.76 -18.17 -2.82
CA ILE A 509 -22.30 -17.73 -4.11
C ILE A 509 -23.82 -17.80 -4.02
N HIS A 510 -24.48 -16.70 -4.37
CA HIS A 510 -25.93 -16.57 -4.42
C HIS A 510 -26.44 -16.48 -5.86
N ALA A 511 -27.74 -16.76 -6.01
CA ALA A 511 -28.50 -16.50 -7.22
C ALA A 511 -29.47 -15.32 -7.04
N ASP A 512 -29.55 -14.47 -8.07
CA ASP A 512 -30.66 -13.53 -8.23
C ASP A 512 -31.97 -14.28 -8.54
N SER A 513 -33.10 -13.60 -8.39
CA SER A 513 -34.42 -14.13 -8.72
C SER A 513 -34.49 -14.63 -10.18
N TYR A 514 -35.02 -15.84 -10.39
CA TYR A 514 -35.00 -16.51 -11.69
C TYR A 514 -36.38 -17.08 -12.07
N LEU A 515 -36.90 -16.70 -13.25
CA LEU A 515 -38.11 -17.27 -13.88
C LEU A 515 -39.32 -17.51 -12.92
N GLY A 516 -39.58 -16.59 -12.00
CA GLY A 516 -40.69 -16.71 -11.05
C GLY A 516 -40.52 -17.82 -9.99
N LYS A 517 -39.34 -18.44 -9.91
CA LYS A 517 -38.97 -19.35 -8.84
C LYS A 517 -38.73 -18.54 -7.57
N ASN A 518 -39.14 -19.09 -6.42
CA ASN A 518 -38.91 -18.45 -5.12
C ASN A 518 -37.46 -18.70 -4.63
N ASN A 519 -36.49 -18.16 -5.36
CA ASN A 519 -35.05 -18.41 -5.16
C ASN A 519 -34.24 -17.17 -4.77
N GLN A 520 -34.92 -16.08 -4.37
CA GLN A 520 -34.25 -14.83 -4.03
C GLN A 520 -33.28 -15.04 -2.86
N GLY A 521 -32.00 -14.73 -3.08
CA GLY A 521 -30.95 -14.91 -2.07
C GLY A 521 -30.57 -16.37 -1.81
N GLN A 522 -31.00 -17.31 -2.66
CA GLN A 522 -30.63 -18.73 -2.54
C GLN A 522 -29.12 -18.90 -2.63
N ILE A 523 -28.52 -19.55 -1.63
CA ILE A 523 -27.12 -20.00 -1.68
C ILE A 523 -27.03 -21.17 -2.65
N ILE A 524 -26.27 -20.99 -3.73
CA ILE A 524 -26.03 -22.01 -4.76
C ILE A 524 -24.65 -22.68 -4.59
N PHE A 525 -23.74 -22.03 -3.86
CA PHE A 525 -22.49 -22.63 -3.38
C PHE A 525 -22.16 -22.10 -1.99
N ASP A 526 -22.01 -23.01 -1.03
CA ASP A 526 -21.56 -22.69 0.33
C ASP A 526 -20.06 -22.91 0.44
N ILE A 527 -19.29 -21.82 0.52
CA ILE A 527 -17.83 -21.84 0.50
C ILE A 527 -17.29 -22.22 1.88
N ASP A 528 -18.02 -21.94 2.95
CA ASP A 528 -17.55 -22.16 4.33
C ASP A 528 -17.40 -23.66 4.66
N VAL A 529 -18.16 -24.52 3.97
CA VAL A 529 -18.08 -25.98 4.11
C VAL A 529 -17.23 -26.65 3.01
N ALA A 530 -16.77 -25.88 2.01
CA ALA A 530 -15.93 -26.39 0.94
C ALA A 530 -14.45 -26.29 1.35
N ALA A 531 -13.81 -27.44 1.59
CA ALA A 531 -12.39 -27.47 1.89
C ALA A 531 -11.58 -26.81 0.75
N PRO A 532 -10.65 -25.88 1.07
CA PRO A 532 -9.82 -25.27 0.06
C PRO A 532 -8.86 -26.31 -0.55
N ASN A 533 -8.64 -26.20 -1.85
CA ASN A 533 -7.58 -26.87 -2.55
C ASN A 533 -6.21 -26.38 -2.04
N PRO A 534 -5.11 -27.11 -2.29
CA PRO A 534 -3.77 -26.70 -1.86
C PRO A 534 -3.31 -25.31 -2.34
N ASP A 535 -3.92 -24.78 -3.40
CA ASP A 535 -3.69 -23.45 -3.97
C ASP A 535 -4.63 -22.36 -3.41
N GLY A 536 -5.52 -22.71 -2.47
CA GLY A 536 -6.53 -21.82 -1.90
C GLY A 536 -7.80 -21.67 -2.72
N SER A 537 -7.91 -22.32 -3.89
CA SER A 537 -9.16 -22.34 -4.67
C SER A 537 -10.21 -23.27 -4.04
N HIS A 538 -11.46 -23.14 -4.46
CA HIS A 538 -12.55 -24.04 -4.05
C HIS A 538 -13.16 -24.72 -5.26
N THR A 539 -13.33 -26.04 -5.19
CA THR A 539 -14.06 -26.80 -6.20
C THR A 539 -15.54 -26.85 -5.86
N TRP A 540 -16.37 -26.35 -6.76
CA TRP A 540 -17.82 -26.39 -6.68
C TRP A 540 -18.35 -27.48 -7.63
N ASN A 541 -18.86 -28.57 -7.07
CA ASN A 541 -19.67 -29.52 -7.83
C ASN A 541 -21.08 -28.95 -7.98
N ILE A 542 -21.48 -28.57 -9.19
CA ILE A 542 -22.76 -27.88 -9.41
C ILE A 542 -23.89 -28.91 -9.32
N VAL A 543 -24.67 -28.78 -8.24
CA VAL A 543 -25.80 -29.64 -7.91
C VAL A 543 -27.07 -28.79 -7.75
N PRO A 544 -28.28 -29.37 -7.83
CA PRO A 544 -29.50 -28.62 -7.57
C PRO A 544 -29.48 -27.97 -6.17
N SER A 545 -29.97 -26.74 -6.07
CA SER A 545 -30.06 -25.99 -4.80
C SER A 545 -31.42 -25.30 -4.68
N GLY A 546 -32.16 -25.62 -3.61
CA GLY A 546 -33.53 -25.15 -3.43
C GLY A 546 -34.42 -25.48 -4.63
N PRO A 547 -35.13 -24.51 -5.23
CA PRO A 547 -35.97 -24.72 -6.42
C PRO A 547 -35.19 -24.72 -7.74
N LEU A 548 -33.86 -24.54 -7.70
CA LEU A 548 -33.00 -24.44 -8.89
C LEU A 548 -32.41 -25.81 -9.25
N SER A 549 -32.64 -26.24 -10.48
CA SER A 549 -31.93 -27.36 -11.09
C SER A 549 -30.52 -26.95 -11.52
N VAL A 550 -29.67 -27.94 -11.86
CA VAL A 550 -28.32 -27.68 -12.40
C VAL A 550 -28.39 -26.78 -13.64
N ALA A 551 -29.33 -27.02 -14.54
CA ALA A 551 -29.49 -26.21 -15.75
C ALA A 551 -29.86 -24.75 -15.44
N ASP A 552 -30.68 -24.51 -14.41
CA ASP A 552 -31.01 -23.14 -13.99
C ASP A 552 -29.78 -22.42 -13.44
N ILE A 553 -28.97 -23.10 -12.62
CA ILE A 553 -27.75 -22.54 -12.04
C ILE A 553 -26.73 -22.21 -13.14
N GLN A 554 -26.55 -23.11 -14.10
CA GLN A 554 -25.68 -22.86 -15.26
C GLN A 554 -26.12 -21.62 -16.04
N GLU A 555 -27.43 -21.45 -16.25
CA GLU A 555 -27.96 -20.28 -16.96
C GLU A 555 -27.82 -19.00 -16.16
N LEU A 556 -28.05 -19.04 -14.84
CA LEU A 556 -27.82 -17.92 -13.94
C LEU A 556 -26.37 -17.42 -13.97
N ILE A 557 -25.39 -18.33 -14.00
CA ILE A 557 -23.97 -17.96 -14.12
C ILE A 557 -23.72 -17.30 -15.48
N LYS A 558 -24.25 -17.86 -16.57
CA LYS A 558 -24.09 -17.29 -17.93
C LYS A 558 -24.70 -15.90 -18.08
N GLU A 559 -25.86 -15.67 -17.48
CA GLU A 559 -26.54 -14.36 -17.51
C GLU A 559 -25.94 -13.34 -16.54
N GLY A 560 -24.92 -13.72 -15.78
CA GLY A 560 -24.30 -12.88 -14.75
C GLY A 560 -25.22 -12.58 -13.57
N LYS A 561 -26.16 -13.48 -13.28
CA LYS A 561 -27.12 -13.44 -12.17
C LYS A 561 -26.69 -14.28 -10.97
N SER A 562 -25.42 -14.68 -10.94
CA SER A 562 -24.77 -15.28 -9.78
C SER A 562 -23.71 -14.33 -9.24
N TYR A 563 -23.63 -14.20 -7.92
CA TYR A 563 -22.67 -13.29 -7.28
C TYR A 563 -22.02 -13.92 -6.06
N LEU A 564 -20.74 -13.61 -5.84
CA LEU A 564 -20.04 -13.92 -4.60
C LEU A 564 -20.39 -12.88 -3.55
N ASN A 565 -20.69 -13.32 -2.33
CA ASN A 565 -20.98 -12.46 -1.19
C ASN A 565 -20.11 -12.85 0.01
N VAL A 566 -19.48 -11.86 0.63
CA VAL A 566 -18.64 -12.03 1.83
C VAL A 566 -19.28 -11.29 2.99
N HIS A 567 -19.47 -11.99 4.10
CA HIS A 567 -20.19 -11.52 5.27
C HIS A 567 -19.23 -11.24 6.41
N THR A 568 -19.52 -10.19 7.18
CA THR A 568 -18.83 -9.90 8.44
C THR A 568 -19.86 -9.71 9.55
N ALA A 569 -19.39 -9.67 10.79
CA ALA A 569 -20.27 -9.46 11.94
C ALA A 569 -21.04 -8.12 11.88
N MET A 570 -20.45 -7.08 11.28
CA MET A 570 -21.10 -5.78 11.10
C MET A 570 -22.15 -5.80 9.99
N TYR A 571 -21.93 -6.63 8.96
CA TYR A 571 -22.80 -6.75 7.80
C TYR A 571 -23.20 -8.22 7.58
N PRO A 572 -24.13 -8.76 8.38
CA PRO A 572 -24.51 -10.18 8.35
C PRO A 572 -25.22 -10.58 7.05
N ASN A 573 -25.89 -9.63 6.39
CA ASN A 573 -26.47 -9.84 5.05
C ASN A 573 -25.44 -9.73 3.93
N GLY A 574 -24.18 -9.46 4.29
CA GLY A 574 -22.99 -9.36 3.46
C GLY A 574 -22.42 -7.94 3.43
N GLU A 575 -21.10 -7.82 3.53
CA GLU A 575 -20.36 -6.56 3.50
C GLU A 575 -20.03 -6.16 2.07
N ILE A 576 -19.46 -7.08 1.30
CA ILE A 576 -19.13 -6.89 -0.11
C ILE A 576 -19.74 -7.98 -0.98
N ASN A 577 -20.15 -7.63 -2.19
CA ASN A 577 -20.58 -8.59 -3.21
C ASN A 577 -20.07 -8.22 -4.60
N GLY A 578 -20.07 -9.21 -5.51
CA GLY A 578 -19.74 -8.99 -6.91
C GLY A 578 -20.37 -10.05 -7.80
N HIS A 579 -21.09 -9.60 -8.84
CA HIS A 579 -21.68 -10.47 -9.86
C HIS A 579 -20.63 -10.97 -10.83
N PHE A 580 -20.75 -12.25 -11.20
CA PHE A 580 -19.87 -12.89 -12.16
C PHE A 580 -20.23 -12.47 -13.58
N VAL A 581 -19.27 -11.94 -14.32
CA VAL A 581 -19.39 -11.60 -15.75
C VAL A 581 -18.41 -12.44 -16.56
N VAL A 582 -18.78 -12.78 -17.79
CA VAL A 582 -17.91 -13.55 -18.69
C VAL A 582 -16.59 -12.79 -18.88
N ALA A 583 -15.48 -13.51 -18.79
CA ALA A 583 -14.15 -12.97 -19.01
C ALA A 583 -13.30 -13.90 -19.89
N GLU A 584 -12.37 -13.30 -20.62
CA GLU A 584 -11.29 -14.03 -21.31
C GLU A 584 -10.07 -14.02 -20.40
N GLY A 585 -9.44 -15.17 -20.20
CA GLY A 585 -8.27 -15.26 -19.33
C GLY A 585 -7.46 -16.53 -19.52
N SER A 586 -6.17 -16.41 -19.24
CA SER A 586 -5.21 -17.49 -19.38
C SER A 586 -4.30 -17.57 -18.16
N ARG A 587 -3.77 -18.77 -17.89
CA ARG A 587 -2.70 -18.98 -16.89
C ARG A 587 -1.31 -18.76 -17.47
N THR A 588 -1.20 -18.78 -18.80
CA THR A 588 0.06 -18.67 -19.52
C THR A 588 -0.12 -17.70 -20.67
N PHE A 589 0.78 -16.72 -20.76
CA PHE A 589 0.91 -15.95 -21.98
C PHE A 589 1.86 -16.64 -22.93
N SER A 590 1.36 -16.98 -24.11
CA SER A 590 2.22 -17.27 -25.25
C SER A 590 2.39 -15.98 -26.02
N PRO A 591 3.59 -15.37 -26.04
CA PRO A 591 3.83 -14.23 -26.91
C PRO A 591 3.41 -14.58 -28.34
N PRO A 592 2.78 -13.65 -29.07
CA PRO A 592 2.56 -13.85 -30.49
C PRO A 592 3.91 -14.11 -31.16
N PRO A 593 3.94 -14.87 -32.29
CA PRO A 593 5.15 -15.04 -33.07
C PRO A 593 5.83 -13.70 -33.28
N ALA A 594 7.16 -13.66 -33.19
CA ALA A 594 7.90 -12.43 -33.44
C ALA A 594 7.41 -11.82 -34.77
N PRO A 595 7.14 -10.51 -34.82
CA PRO A 595 6.71 -9.88 -36.05
C PRO A 595 7.71 -10.22 -37.16
N PRO A 596 7.25 -10.42 -38.41
CA PRO A 596 8.15 -10.65 -39.52
C PRO A 596 9.26 -9.60 -39.52
N VAL A 597 10.51 -10.02 -39.75
CA VAL A 597 11.62 -9.08 -39.88
C VAL A 597 11.21 -8.03 -40.90
N LEU A 598 11.12 -6.76 -40.47
CA LEU A 598 10.79 -5.67 -41.36
C LEU A 598 11.85 -5.67 -42.46
N ALA A 599 11.42 -5.97 -43.69
CA ALA A 599 12.29 -5.81 -44.85
C ALA A 599 12.75 -4.36 -44.86
N ASN A 600 14.06 -4.12 -44.94
CA ASN A 600 14.58 -2.76 -45.02
C ASN A 600 14.32 -2.19 -46.42
N ASP A 601 13.07 -1.81 -46.65
CA ASP A 601 12.57 -1.19 -47.87
C ASP A 601 12.67 0.34 -47.81
N SER A 602 13.45 0.91 -46.87
CA SER A 602 13.56 2.35 -46.65
C SER A 602 14.03 3.14 -47.87
N SER A 603 14.74 2.50 -48.81
CA SER A 603 15.17 3.09 -50.09
C SER A 603 14.01 3.31 -51.07
N SER A 604 12.87 2.64 -50.90
CA SER A 604 11.64 2.87 -51.66
C SER A 604 10.92 4.12 -51.14
N SER A 605 10.65 5.07 -52.02
CA SER A 605 9.93 6.30 -51.67
C SER A 605 8.55 6.01 -51.08
N ASN A 606 7.83 5.01 -51.60
CA ASN A 606 6.53 4.60 -51.09
C ASN A 606 6.61 4.00 -49.68
N ALA A 607 7.65 3.22 -49.40
CA ALA A 607 7.85 2.62 -48.09
C ALA A 607 8.33 3.66 -47.05
N ALA A 608 9.19 4.59 -47.45
CA ALA A 608 9.59 5.73 -46.64
C ALA A 608 8.40 6.64 -46.31
N ALA A 609 7.55 6.94 -47.30
CA ALA A 609 6.32 7.70 -47.08
C ALA A 609 5.35 6.99 -46.13
N ARG A 610 5.13 5.68 -46.30
CA ARG A 610 4.30 4.85 -45.39
C ARG A 610 4.81 4.90 -43.96
N PHE A 611 6.11 4.76 -43.77
CA PHE A 611 6.74 4.86 -42.45
C PHE A 611 6.50 6.25 -41.83
N LEU A 612 6.72 7.32 -42.59
CA LEU A 612 6.50 8.69 -42.11
C LEU A 612 5.03 8.97 -41.78
N ILE A 613 4.06 8.42 -42.51
CA ILE A 613 2.62 8.53 -42.15
C ILE A 613 2.34 7.94 -40.75
N GLN A 614 3.10 6.93 -40.33
CA GLN A 614 2.97 6.33 -39.01
C GLN A 614 3.75 7.11 -37.95
N ALA A 615 4.95 7.60 -38.31
CA ALA A 615 5.90 8.22 -37.40
C ALA A 615 5.72 9.75 -37.24
N THR A 616 5.03 10.42 -38.16
CA THR A 616 4.82 11.88 -38.18
C THR A 616 3.34 12.22 -38.44
N PHE A 617 3.00 13.50 -38.60
CA PHE A 617 1.65 13.92 -39.06
C PHE A 617 1.48 13.93 -40.59
N GLY A 618 2.51 13.53 -41.33
CA GLY A 618 2.48 13.43 -42.78
C GLY A 618 3.89 13.48 -43.39
N PRO A 619 4.12 12.85 -44.54
CA PRO A 619 5.43 12.84 -45.19
C PRO A 619 5.65 14.12 -46.01
N SER A 620 6.85 14.69 -45.93
CA SER A 620 7.37 15.63 -46.93
C SER A 620 8.40 14.99 -47.86
N SER A 621 8.62 15.55 -49.06
CA SER A 621 9.64 15.04 -49.99
C SER A 621 11.05 15.04 -49.39
N ASN A 622 11.36 16.01 -48.52
CA ASN A 622 12.65 16.10 -47.83
C ASN A 622 12.80 15.00 -46.77
N GLU A 623 11.75 14.69 -46.02
CA GLU A 623 11.79 13.61 -45.03
C GLU A 623 11.83 12.24 -45.68
N ILE A 624 11.14 12.04 -46.81
CA ILE A 624 11.25 10.81 -47.61
C ILE A 624 12.70 10.58 -48.02
N ALA A 625 13.36 11.62 -48.56
CA ALA A 625 14.78 11.53 -48.92
C ALA A 625 15.68 11.27 -47.70
N SER A 626 15.35 11.85 -46.54
CA SER A 626 16.06 11.61 -45.28
C SER A 626 15.95 10.14 -44.83
N VAL A 627 14.75 9.54 -44.88
CA VAL A 627 14.53 8.13 -44.55
C VAL A 627 15.24 7.20 -45.55
N GLN A 628 15.21 7.53 -46.86
CA GLN A 628 15.92 6.76 -47.87
C GLN A 628 17.44 6.76 -47.65
N SER A 629 17.99 7.86 -47.13
CA SER A 629 19.42 8.01 -46.83
C SER A 629 19.83 7.36 -45.51
N LEU A 630 19.07 7.60 -44.43
CA LEU A 630 19.41 7.18 -43.07
C LEU A 630 18.91 5.78 -42.71
N GLY A 631 17.92 5.26 -43.45
CA GLY A 631 17.11 4.11 -43.04
C GLY A 631 16.19 4.44 -41.86
N TYR A 632 15.29 3.50 -41.54
CA TYR A 632 14.30 3.70 -40.47
C TYR A 632 14.96 3.95 -39.10
N GLY A 633 15.91 3.11 -38.69
CA GLY A 633 16.58 3.25 -37.40
C GLY A 633 17.44 4.52 -37.30
N GLY A 634 18.14 4.90 -38.38
CA GLY A 634 18.92 6.13 -38.43
C GLY A 634 18.06 7.38 -38.33
N TRP A 635 16.90 7.39 -39.00
CA TRP A 635 15.94 8.48 -38.92
C TRP A 635 15.31 8.59 -37.52
N ILE A 636 14.92 7.48 -36.89
CA ILE A 636 14.37 7.46 -35.51
C ILE A 636 15.40 7.99 -34.50
N ASN A 637 16.65 7.52 -34.59
CA ASN A 637 17.72 7.99 -33.71
C ASN A 637 17.96 9.50 -33.86
N ASN A 638 17.86 10.02 -35.09
CA ASN A 638 17.93 11.46 -35.33
C ASN A 638 16.77 12.21 -34.64
N GLN A 639 15.53 11.69 -34.72
CA GLN A 639 14.38 12.29 -34.04
C GLN A 639 14.52 12.31 -32.52
N PHE A 640 15.13 11.29 -31.91
CA PHE A 640 15.40 11.27 -30.47
C PHE A 640 16.38 12.37 -30.03
N ALA A 641 17.32 12.73 -30.90
CA ALA A 641 18.36 13.73 -30.61
C ALA A 641 17.90 15.18 -30.82
N LEU A 642 16.79 15.41 -31.53
CA LEU A 642 16.31 16.77 -31.79
C LEU A 642 15.79 17.44 -30.50
N PRO A 643 16.07 18.75 -30.32
CA PRO A 643 15.48 19.53 -29.23
C PRO A 643 13.95 19.51 -29.28
N VAL A 644 13.33 19.59 -28.11
CA VAL A 644 11.87 19.61 -27.97
C VAL A 644 11.31 20.93 -28.52
N SER A 645 10.32 20.86 -29.40
CA SER A 645 9.54 22.03 -29.83
C SER A 645 8.34 22.25 -28.90
N TYR A 646 8.53 23.11 -27.89
CA TYR A 646 7.50 23.41 -26.89
C TYR A 646 6.33 24.25 -27.45
N HIS A 647 5.15 24.06 -26.88
CA HIS A 647 3.92 24.76 -27.23
C HIS A 647 3.72 26.01 -26.36
N LEU A 648 4.06 25.95 -25.07
CA LEU A 648 3.83 27.07 -24.14
C LEU A 648 4.54 28.35 -24.59
N SER A 649 5.77 28.23 -25.08
CA SER A 649 6.54 29.39 -25.57
C SER A 649 5.85 30.11 -26.72
N ASN A 650 5.21 29.37 -27.63
CA ASN A 650 4.46 29.94 -28.76
C ASN A 650 3.15 30.59 -28.29
N VAL A 651 2.43 29.97 -27.36
CA VAL A 651 1.21 30.56 -26.75
C VAL A 651 1.54 31.86 -26.02
N LEU A 652 2.62 31.88 -25.23
CA LEU A 652 3.06 33.07 -24.49
C LEU A 652 3.53 34.21 -25.42
N ALA A 653 4.02 33.89 -26.61
CA ALA A 653 4.43 34.89 -27.60
C ALA A 653 3.24 35.55 -28.33
N ASN A 654 2.04 34.95 -28.29
CA ASN A 654 0.88 35.37 -29.07
C ASN A 654 -0.30 35.80 -28.18
N ILE A 655 -0.09 36.80 -27.32
CA ILE A 655 -1.12 37.31 -26.40
C ILE A 655 -2.36 37.85 -27.14
N SER A 656 -3.54 37.51 -26.63
CA SER A 656 -4.83 38.04 -27.09
C SER A 656 -4.96 39.54 -26.83
N ALA A 657 -5.76 40.22 -27.65
CA ALA A 657 -6.13 41.62 -27.43
C ALA A 657 -7.07 41.82 -26.22
N ASP A 658 -7.72 40.76 -25.73
CA ASP A 658 -8.55 40.79 -24.53
C ASP A 658 -7.67 40.66 -23.26
N PRO A 659 -7.53 41.72 -22.44
CA PRO A 659 -6.69 41.69 -21.25
C PRO A 659 -7.24 40.78 -20.14
N THR A 660 -8.53 40.42 -20.19
CA THR A 660 -9.16 39.52 -19.22
C THR A 660 -8.92 38.05 -19.55
N ARG A 661 -8.59 37.75 -20.83
CA ARG A 661 -8.27 36.41 -21.34
C ARG A 661 -7.05 36.48 -22.26
N PRO A 662 -5.85 36.72 -21.72
CA PRO A 662 -4.64 36.94 -22.52
C PRO A 662 -4.19 35.70 -23.29
N TYR A 663 -4.54 34.49 -22.83
CA TYR A 663 -4.17 33.22 -23.47
C TYR A 663 -5.39 32.30 -23.65
N PRO A 664 -6.29 32.58 -24.60
CA PRO A 664 -7.43 31.71 -24.89
C PRO A 664 -6.99 30.39 -25.54
N GLY A 665 -7.80 29.34 -25.45
CA GLY A 665 -7.41 27.99 -25.90
C GLY A 665 -7.34 27.83 -27.41
N ASN A 666 -7.95 28.72 -28.20
CA ASN A 666 -7.72 28.74 -29.64
C ASN A 666 -6.23 28.98 -30.00
N LEU A 667 -5.44 29.63 -29.14
CA LEU A 667 -4.00 29.73 -29.32
C LEU A 667 -3.29 28.39 -29.15
N VAL A 668 -3.81 27.51 -28.29
CA VAL A 668 -3.29 26.14 -28.10
C VAL A 668 -3.53 25.34 -29.37
N PHE A 669 -4.76 25.37 -29.90
CA PHE A 669 -5.09 24.68 -31.14
C PHE A 669 -4.27 25.20 -32.33
N ASN A 670 -4.11 26.52 -32.46
CA ASN A 670 -3.25 27.12 -33.49
C ASN A 670 -1.79 26.69 -33.36
N THR A 671 -1.27 26.68 -32.13
CA THR A 671 0.09 26.22 -31.82
C THR A 671 0.26 24.75 -32.16
N TRP A 672 -0.69 23.91 -31.77
CA TRP A 672 -0.68 22.49 -32.06
C TRP A 672 -0.68 22.23 -33.56
N TRP A 673 -1.52 22.94 -34.33
CA TRP A 673 -1.53 22.84 -35.79
C TRP A 673 -0.21 23.24 -36.41
N GLN A 674 0.35 24.38 -35.98
CA GLN A 674 1.65 24.85 -36.45
C GLN A 674 2.74 23.81 -36.18
N GLN A 675 2.86 23.34 -34.93
CA GLN A 675 3.90 22.39 -34.55
C GLN A 675 3.72 21.03 -35.23
N SER A 676 2.49 20.53 -35.36
CA SER A 676 2.20 19.27 -36.06
C SER A 676 2.64 19.30 -37.52
N VAL A 677 2.67 20.48 -38.15
CA VAL A 677 3.10 20.63 -39.55
C VAL A 677 4.58 21.01 -39.69
N THR A 678 5.10 21.87 -38.80
CA THR A 678 6.41 22.52 -39.02
C THR A 678 7.51 22.14 -38.03
N ALA A 679 7.18 21.50 -36.90
CA ALA A 679 8.18 21.17 -35.90
C ALA A 679 9.18 20.12 -36.46
N PRO A 680 10.50 20.27 -36.23
CA PRO A 680 11.50 19.33 -36.72
C PRO A 680 11.47 17.96 -36.00
N ASP A 681 11.00 17.92 -34.74
CA ASP A 681 10.86 16.75 -33.87
C ASP A 681 9.51 16.04 -34.05
N GLN A 682 9.09 15.81 -35.30
CA GLN A 682 7.80 15.25 -35.68
C GLN A 682 7.42 13.96 -34.92
N LEU A 683 8.36 13.05 -34.68
CA LEU A 683 8.09 11.83 -33.92
C LEU A 683 7.68 12.14 -32.48
N ARG A 684 8.31 13.15 -31.86
CA ARG A 684 7.99 13.57 -30.49
C ARG A 684 6.61 14.20 -30.42
N GLN A 685 6.27 15.05 -31.39
CA GLN A 685 4.93 15.65 -31.51
C GLN A 685 3.85 14.58 -31.67
N ARG A 686 4.13 13.56 -32.50
CA ARG A 686 3.20 12.44 -32.75
C ARG A 686 2.98 11.59 -31.50
N VAL A 687 4.04 11.30 -30.73
CA VAL A 687 3.92 10.54 -29.49
C VAL A 687 3.24 11.34 -28.38
N ALA A 688 3.55 12.63 -28.25
CA ALA A 688 2.85 13.50 -27.28
C ALA A 688 1.34 13.58 -27.56
N PHE A 689 0.95 13.61 -28.85
CA PHE A 689 -0.47 13.51 -29.23
C PHE A 689 -1.07 12.15 -28.86
N ALA A 690 -0.38 11.03 -29.08
CA ALA A 690 -0.87 9.74 -28.62
C ALA A 690 -1.00 9.69 -27.08
N LEU A 691 -0.08 10.30 -26.35
CA LEU A 691 -0.15 10.42 -24.89
C LEU A 691 -1.30 11.32 -24.43
N SER A 692 -1.70 12.35 -25.19
CA SER A 692 -2.84 13.19 -24.82
C SER A 692 -4.17 12.46 -24.89
N GLU A 693 -4.26 11.40 -25.69
CA GLU A 693 -5.43 10.52 -25.75
C GLU A 693 -5.48 9.49 -24.60
N ILE A 694 -4.39 9.37 -23.83
CA ILE A 694 -4.30 8.50 -22.65
C ILE A 694 -4.38 9.35 -21.38
N MET A 695 -3.54 10.38 -21.26
CA MET A 695 -3.45 11.29 -20.13
C MET A 695 -4.29 12.53 -20.42
N VAL A 696 -5.61 12.34 -20.40
CA VAL A 696 -6.57 13.33 -20.91
C VAL A 696 -6.79 14.48 -19.93
N ILE A 697 -6.79 15.71 -20.46
CA ILE A 697 -7.40 16.90 -19.85
C ILE A 697 -8.35 17.56 -20.86
N SER A 698 -9.24 18.45 -20.39
CA SER A 698 -10.21 19.11 -21.26
C SER A 698 -10.12 20.63 -21.17
N GLU A 699 -10.15 21.29 -22.32
CA GLU A 699 -10.34 22.75 -22.45
C GLU A 699 -11.74 23.20 -22.01
N SER A 700 -12.73 22.31 -22.12
CA SER A 700 -14.08 22.50 -21.60
C SER A 700 -14.15 22.10 -20.12
N GLY A 701 -14.70 22.97 -19.28
CA GLY A 701 -14.89 22.73 -17.85
C GLY A 701 -13.94 23.55 -16.97
N VAL A 702 -13.38 22.93 -15.94
CA VAL A 702 -12.63 23.61 -14.85
C VAL A 702 -11.32 24.28 -15.28
N LEU A 703 -10.81 23.97 -16.47
CA LEU A 703 -9.65 24.66 -17.04
C LEU A 703 -10.04 25.93 -17.81
N GLU A 704 -11.33 26.18 -18.02
CA GLU A 704 -11.89 27.42 -18.57
C GLU A 704 -11.16 27.93 -19.83
N ASP A 705 -10.81 27.04 -20.75
CA ASP A 705 -10.11 27.40 -21.98
C ASP A 705 -8.78 28.17 -21.74
N ASN A 706 -8.11 27.89 -20.61
CA ASN A 706 -6.87 28.53 -20.20
C ASN A 706 -5.68 27.98 -21.02
N GLY A 707 -5.35 28.67 -22.09
CA GLY A 707 -4.31 28.27 -23.03
C GLY A 707 -2.93 28.11 -22.41
N ARG A 708 -2.63 28.84 -21.32
CA ARG A 708 -1.37 28.68 -20.58
C ARG A 708 -1.32 27.34 -19.84
N ALA A 709 -2.40 26.95 -19.19
CA ALA A 709 -2.47 25.68 -18.45
C ALA A 709 -2.46 24.48 -19.41
N LEU A 710 -3.24 24.56 -20.48
CA LEU A 710 -3.36 23.51 -21.51
C LEU A 710 -2.02 23.27 -22.23
N SER A 711 -1.35 24.33 -22.69
CA SER A 711 -0.05 24.20 -23.38
C SER A 711 1.08 23.77 -22.43
N ALA A 712 1.10 24.24 -21.18
CA ALA A 712 2.06 23.78 -20.18
C ALA A 712 1.90 22.28 -19.87
N TYR A 713 0.67 21.77 -19.87
CA TYR A 713 0.40 20.34 -19.71
C TYR A 713 0.87 19.54 -20.93
N TYR A 714 0.59 20.01 -22.15
CA TYR A 714 1.07 19.35 -23.37
C TYR A 714 2.60 19.26 -23.43
N ASP A 715 3.31 20.28 -22.93
CA ASP A 715 4.77 20.28 -22.82
C ASP A 715 5.29 19.18 -21.86
N VAL A 716 4.52 18.79 -20.82
CA VAL A 716 4.85 17.61 -19.99
C VAL A 716 4.85 16.34 -20.84
N LEU A 717 3.84 16.17 -21.71
CA LEU A 717 3.76 15.00 -22.60
C LEU A 717 4.91 14.98 -23.61
N LEU A 718 5.32 16.13 -24.14
CA LEU A 718 6.49 16.25 -25.04
C LEU A 718 7.81 15.84 -24.36
N ASN A 719 8.00 16.22 -23.10
CA ASN A 719 9.18 15.83 -22.32
C ASN A 719 9.27 14.32 -22.10
N HIS A 720 8.12 13.67 -21.93
CA HIS A 720 8.03 12.24 -21.62
C HIS A 720 7.73 11.35 -22.83
N ALA A 721 7.66 11.91 -24.03
CA ALA A 721 7.37 11.18 -25.27
C ALA A 721 8.28 9.96 -25.49
N PHE A 722 9.54 10.03 -25.06
CA PHE A 722 10.50 8.92 -25.16
C PHE A 722 10.98 8.43 -23.77
N GLY A 723 10.25 8.80 -22.71
CA GLY A 723 10.58 8.50 -21.31
C GLY A 723 9.95 7.20 -20.80
N ASN A 724 9.88 7.06 -19.48
CA ASN A 724 9.17 5.95 -18.84
C ASN A 724 7.85 6.41 -18.24
N PHE A 725 6.88 5.49 -18.21
CA PHE A 725 5.52 5.76 -17.76
C PHE A 725 5.43 6.22 -16.30
N ARG A 726 6.34 5.74 -15.42
CA ARG A 726 6.32 6.12 -13.99
C ARG A 726 6.64 7.60 -13.79
N GLN A 727 7.61 8.15 -14.53
CA GLN A 727 7.96 9.58 -14.49
C GLN A 727 6.89 10.44 -15.15
N LEU A 728 6.34 10.00 -16.30
CA LEU A 728 5.19 10.66 -16.92
C LEU A 728 4.03 10.79 -15.93
N LEU A 729 3.66 9.69 -15.25
CA LEU A 729 2.57 9.68 -14.29
C LEU A 729 2.85 10.64 -13.11
N GLU A 730 4.09 10.73 -12.65
CA GLU A 730 4.49 11.66 -11.60
C GLU A 730 4.29 13.11 -12.02
N ASP A 731 4.82 13.50 -13.17
CA ASP A 731 4.76 14.89 -13.62
C ASP A 731 3.34 15.29 -14.04
N VAL A 732 2.55 14.35 -14.58
CA VAL A 732 1.10 14.53 -14.78
C VAL A 732 0.41 14.75 -13.44
N THR A 733 0.69 13.93 -12.42
CA THR A 733 0.13 14.07 -11.06
C THR A 733 0.49 15.43 -10.45
N LEU A 734 1.70 15.91 -10.67
CA LEU A 734 2.16 17.17 -10.09
C LEU A 734 1.78 18.40 -10.92
N SER A 735 1.18 18.21 -12.10
CA SER A 735 0.79 19.31 -12.97
C SER A 735 -0.42 20.10 -12.41
N PRO A 736 -0.39 21.45 -12.42
CA PRO A 736 -1.54 22.25 -12.00
C PRO A 736 -2.80 21.99 -12.82
N ALA A 737 -2.65 21.66 -14.11
CA ALA A 737 -3.76 21.36 -15.01
C ALA A 737 -4.49 20.07 -14.59
N MET A 738 -3.76 18.97 -14.37
CA MET A 738 -4.37 17.73 -13.87
C MET A 738 -4.93 17.90 -12.46
N GLY A 739 -4.22 18.67 -11.62
CA GLY A 739 -4.65 19.00 -10.26
C GLY A 739 -6.03 19.65 -10.22
N LEU A 740 -6.30 20.54 -11.18
CA LEU A 740 -7.61 21.15 -11.41
C LEU A 740 -8.59 20.16 -12.03
N TYR A 741 -8.18 19.48 -13.10
CA TYR A 741 -9.06 18.67 -13.94
C TYR A 741 -9.72 17.51 -13.19
N LEU A 742 -8.97 16.80 -12.36
CA LEU A 742 -9.48 15.70 -11.54
C LEU A 742 -9.64 16.06 -10.05
N ASP A 743 -9.71 17.37 -9.76
CA ASP A 743 -10.05 17.94 -8.45
C ASP A 743 -9.16 17.46 -7.28
N MET A 744 -7.91 17.09 -7.57
CA MET A 744 -6.93 16.73 -6.53
C MET A 744 -6.21 17.96 -5.95
N ARG A 745 -6.39 19.16 -6.53
CA ARG A 745 -5.79 20.40 -6.03
C ARG A 745 -6.38 20.75 -4.66
N ARG A 746 -5.53 20.75 -3.63
CA ARG A 746 -5.91 20.89 -2.20
C ARG A 746 -6.65 19.65 -1.65
N ASN A 747 -6.47 18.48 -2.26
CA ASN A 747 -6.95 17.24 -1.67
C ASN A 747 -6.37 17.07 -0.26
N GLU A 748 -7.26 16.76 0.69
CA GLU A 748 -6.89 16.53 2.08
C GLU A 748 -6.94 15.04 2.37
N LYS A 749 -6.13 14.60 3.33
CA LYS A 749 -6.18 13.21 3.80
C LYS A 749 -7.59 12.91 4.31
N GLY A 750 -8.16 11.81 3.82
CA GLY A 750 -9.48 11.33 4.23
C GLY A 750 -9.63 11.26 5.76
N ASN A 751 -10.74 11.82 6.23
CA ASN A 751 -11.06 11.98 7.63
C ASN A 751 -12.58 11.90 7.85
N MET A 752 -13.04 10.72 8.28
CA MET A 752 -14.46 10.42 8.51
C MET A 752 -15.12 11.28 9.60
N THR A 753 -14.36 12.00 10.42
CA THR A 753 -14.90 12.92 11.45
C THR A 753 -15.29 14.26 10.91
N LEU A 754 -14.40 14.81 10.08
CA LEU A 754 -14.54 16.16 9.58
C LEU A 754 -15.56 16.19 8.44
N GLY A 755 -16.13 15.03 8.09
CA GLY A 755 -16.87 14.82 6.86
C GLY A 755 -15.98 14.98 5.61
N THR A 756 -14.66 14.97 5.79
CA THR A 756 -13.70 15.16 4.70
C THR A 756 -13.42 13.81 4.10
N HIS A 757 -14.09 13.48 3.00
CA HIS A 757 -13.77 12.30 2.22
C HIS A 757 -12.51 12.59 1.39
N PRO A 758 -11.53 11.66 1.34
CA PRO A 758 -10.41 11.83 0.44
C PRO A 758 -10.97 11.95 -0.98
N ASN A 759 -10.51 12.92 -1.75
CA ASN A 759 -10.90 12.98 -3.15
C ASN A 759 -10.18 11.84 -3.89
N GLU A 760 -10.90 10.75 -4.11
CA GLU A 760 -10.41 9.54 -4.78
C GLU A 760 -10.54 9.63 -6.30
N ASN A 761 -11.09 10.73 -6.84
CA ASN A 761 -11.35 10.87 -8.26
C ASN A 761 -10.08 10.63 -9.09
N TYR A 762 -8.98 11.32 -8.78
CA TYR A 762 -7.70 11.12 -9.47
C TYR A 762 -7.16 9.70 -9.36
N ALA A 763 -7.15 9.14 -8.14
CA ALA A 763 -6.63 7.78 -7.91
C ALA A 763 -7.45 6.72 -8.66
N ARG A 764 -8.78 6.91 -8.73
CA ARG A 764 -9.69 6.07 -9.49
C ARG A 764 -9.44 6.20 -11.00
N GLU A 765 -9.33 7.42 -11.52
CA GLU A 765 -9.11 7.62 -12.97
C GLU A 765 -7.74 7.08 -13.43
N ILE A 766 -6.70 7.13 -12.58
CA ILE A 766 -5.44 6.44 -12.88
C ILE A 766 -5.68 4.95 -13.12
N LEU A 767 -6.44 4.29 -12.24
CA LEU A 767 -6.68 2.86 -12.31
C LEU A 767 -7.69 2.47 -13.40
N GLN A 768 -8.63 3.34 -13.75
CA GLN A 768 -9.75 2.99 -14.63
C GLN A 768 -9.61 3.52 -16.05
N LEU A 769 -9.08 4.73 -16.24
CA LEU A 769 -9.03 5.40 -17.54
C LEU A 769 -7.60 5.55 -18.08
N PHE A 770 -6.62 5.86 -17.21
CA PHE A 770 -5.24 6.11 -17.64
C PHE A 770 -4.36 4.87 -17.59
N SER A 771 -4.92 3.72 -17.22
CA SER A 771 -4.22 2.44 -17.20
C SER A 771 -5.13 1.30 -17.68
N ALA A 772 -4.61 0.08 -17.62
CA ALA A 772 -5.29 -1.11 -18.13
C ALA A 772 -6.48 -1.58 -17.27
N GLY A 773 -6.87 -0.86 -16.21
CA GLY A 773 -7.99 -1.24 -15.35
C GLY A 773 -7.56 -1.90 -14.03
N LEU A 774 -8.56 -2.35 -13.28
CA LEU A 774 -8.39 -3.04 -11.99
C LEU A 774 -7.90 -4.48 -12.13
N ASN A 775 -8.18 -5.09 -13.28
CA ASN A 775 -7.86 -6.48 -13.52
C ASN A 775 -6.49 -6.60 -14.16
N ARG A 776 -5.70 -7.55 -13.65
CA ARG A 776 -4.42 -7.86 -14.26
C ARG A 776 -4.62 -8.57 -15.59
N MET A 777 -3.99 -8.07 -16.63
CA MET A 777 -4.03 -8.65 -17.97
C MET A 777 -2.65 -9.02 -18.48
N TRP A 778 -2.62 -10.05 -19.33
CA TRP A 778 -1.52 -10.36 -20.21
C TRP A 778 -1.35 -9.28 -21.28
N PRO A 779 -0.20 -9.20 -21.98
CA PRO A 779 0.00 -8.23 -23.06
C PRO A 779 -0.99 -8.34 -24.22
N ASP A 780 -1.70 -9.46 -24.37
CA ASP A 780 -2.79 -9.64 -25.35
C ASP A 780 -4.17 -9.17 -24.84
N GLY A 781 -4.25 -8.63 -23.62
CA GLY A 781 -5.48 -8.14 -23.00
C GLY A 781 -6.32 -9.20 -22.30
N THR A 782 -5.90 -10.48 -22.29
CA THR A 782 -6.61 -11.53 -21.53
C THR A 782 -6.27 -11.48 -20.04
N LEU A 783 -7.19 -11.85 -19.15
CA LEU A 783 -6.95 -11.85 -17.70
C LEU A 783 -5.86 -12.85 -17.31
N VAL A 784 -5.05 -12.47 -16.31
CA VAL A 784 -4.13 -13.40 -15.63
C VAL A 784 -4.92 -14.23 -14.60
N LEU A 785 -4.86 -15.57 -14.70
CA LEU A 785 -5.63 -16.52 -13.89
C LEU A 785 -4.86 -17.28 -12.83
#